data_AF-A0A132ESJ0-F1
#
_entry.id   AF-A0A132ESJ0-F1
#
_cell.length_a   1.000
_cell.length_b   1.000
_cell.length_c   1.000
_cell.angle_alpha   90.00
_cell.angle_beta   90.00
_cell.angle_gamma   90.00
#
_symmetry.space_group_name_H-M   'P 1'
#
loop_
_entity.id
_entity.type
_entity.pdbx_description
1 polymer ?
#
loop_
_entity_poly.entity_id
_entity_poly.type
_entity_poly.pdbx_seq_one_letter_code
_entity_poly.pdbx_strand_id
1 'polypeptide(L)'
;MAELDPVRSANTLMIKASTHAFPAWQAGTSREIVQDTGTGGSWPISTDRVAWARGAWETLKYLDGSARTDFLNSAYTTISNTVESDRKAIYDPSDGLYRGETTFMDWREQTYPQWAGTYADVTYIAMSKTMGTNANHWAILNIASQMAAELGNTSDATKYAGWADSLKTAINKELWLDDAGMYSVMKPNDFDPAPIHRYELLGQALAISDGIASTTQSASILNNYPHTYAGAPVEWPQMTGLRPYHNKGIWPFVSSYLIRAATGRNSVVVNQNFLTLMRGAALNLSNMENFEFLSLGTNTAIDSAQQLWSIGGYLGTVFDTVFGRQATQTGIRFLPAVTKQMRNQMFWNGSQMRLDNMRYKGKTISVTVNLPPVDTDLNGFYAVKGVKLNGKDYPTDHYFSTSELADTNVIEVSLANAAAKGPDLMFINRDYYDPAQPNMLTTNPQFDAGDSIGLSWDRNGEVGTTVNVYRNGVLLAHDLTGDSFSDTTARQDKTQQYCYTIEQKYTGRKVNNVSQRTQPVCYVPQGSTVTINVSDTAFTTNDGSKPNMNYGRMSLSDWGAPGQAITASFKAASDGKYSIRVNYGNKYSDITSGTTATVKRISVKDTATDSVVAQGIVVMPGRTSWNDWGESTLLNAKLKKDGNYSITISDYYNMSYLTLNTDAGYQSINKANISGITLQRVSSAQ
;
A
#
# COMPACT_ATOMS: atom_id res chain seq x y z
N MET A 1 21.15 -5.19 -5.73
CA MET A 1 21.86 -4.02 -6.32
C MET A 1 22.82 -3.37 -5.33
N ALA A 2 22.40 -3.08 -4.08
CA ALA A 2 23.26 -2.41 -3.08
C ALA A 2 24.66 -3.03 -2.88
N GLU A 3 24.78 -4.35 -2.91
CA GLU A 3 26.09 -5.02 -2.80
C GLU A 3 27.05 -4.71 -3.97
N LEU A 4 26.52 -4.48 -5.17
CA LEU A 4 27.34 -4.26 -6.37
C LEU A 4 28.04 -2.90 -6.30
N ASP A 5 27.31 -1.88 -5.87
CA ASP A 5 27.83 -0.52 -5.68
C ASP A 5 27.02 0.19 -4.56
N PRO A 6 27.43 0.04 -3.30
CA PRO A 6 26.67 0.55 -2.17
C PRO A 6 26.71 2.08 -2.09
N VAL A 7 27.81 2.70 -2.53
CA VAL A 7 27.95 4.17 -2.54
C VAL A 7 27.03 4.77 -3.60
N ARG A 8 27.00 4.23 -4.82
CA ARG A 8 26.06 4.68 -5.85
C ARG A 8 24.62 4.46 -5.46
N SER A 9 24.31 3.35 -4.78
CA SER A 9 22.97 3.06 -4.26
C SER A 9 22.56 4.09 -3.21
N ALA A 10 23.43 4.42 -2.25
CA ALA A 10 23.20 5.46 -1.26
C ALA A 10 22.96 6.84 -1.90
N ASN A 11 23.81 7.21 -2.87
CA ASN A 11 23.67 8.47 -3.61
C ASN A 11 22.34 8.54 -4.37
N THR A 12 21.94 7.43 -5.02
CA THR A 12 20.69 7.34 -5.78
C THR A 12 19.47 7.47 -4.88
N LEU A 13 19.51 6.85 -3.70
CA LEU A 13 18.46 7.01 -2.69
C LEU A 13 18.35 8.48 -2.24
N MET A 14 19.47 9.16 -2.02
CA MET A 14 19.45 10.56 -1.61
C MET A 14 18.93 11.52 -2.69
N ILE A 15 18.92 11.16 -3.98
CA ILE A 15 18.24 11.93 -5.04
C ILE A 15 16.73 11.99 -4.78
N LYS A 16 16.14 10.95 -4.19
CA LYS A 16 14.71 10.88 -3.82
C LYS A 16 14.43 11.36 -2.39
N ALA A 17 15.35 12.14 -1.81
CA ALA A 17 15.14 12.83 -0.54
C ALA A 17 15.33 14.33 -0.74
N SER A 18 14.35 15.15 -0.36
CA SER A 18 14.36 16.58 -0.68
C SER A 18 13.93 17.42 0.52
N THR A 19 14.48 18.64 0.58
CA THR A 19 14.04 19.65 1.53
C THR A 19 12.87 20.44 0.98
N HIS A 20 12.14 21.14 1.85
CA HIS A 20 11.17 22.13 1.42
C HIS A 20 11.90 23.32 0.74
N ALA A 21 11.36 23.81 -0.37
CA ALA A 21 11.68 25.10 -0.98
C ALA A 21 10.65 26.19 -0.62
N PHE A 22 9.44 25.77 -0.23
CA PHE A 22 8.32 26.65 0.04
C PHE A 22 7.49 26.16 1.24
N PRO A 23 6.81 27.07 1.98
CA PRO A 23 7.05 28.52 1.99
C PRO A 23 8.47 28.88 2.42
N ALA A 24 8.89 30.12 2.15
CA ALA A 24 10.28 30.57 2.42
C ALA A 24 10.74 30.32 3.87
N TRP A 25 9.83 30.37 4.84
CA TRP A 25 10.15 30.08 6.25
C TRP A 25 10.32 28.57 6.57
N GLN A 26 9.88 27.68 5.67
CA GLN A 26 10.18 26.23 5.70
C GLN A 26 11.37 25.85 4.81
N ALA A 27 11.93 26.79 4.04
CA ALA A 27 12.98 26.47 3.08
C ALA A 27 14.21 25.84 3.79
N GLY A 28 14.63 24.66 3.33
CA GLY A 28 15.76 23.92 3.89
C GLY A 28 15.55 23.30 5.28
N THR A 29 14.36 23.41 5.87
CA THR A 29 14.14 23.08 7.30
C THR A 29 14.04 21.59 7.61
N SER A 30 13.39 20.81 6.76
CA SER A 30 13.23 19.36 6.93
C SER A 30 13.44 18.66 5.60
N ARG A 31 14.11 17.50 5.63
CA ARG A 31 14.31 16.62 4.48
C ARG A 31 13.37 15.42 4.61
N GLU A 32 12.62 15.14 3.57
CA GLU A 32 11.67 14.02 3.51
C GLU A 32 11.88 13.20 2.23
N ILE A 33 11.37 11.97 2.23
CA ILE A 33 11.34 11.12 1.04
C ILE A 33 10.37 11.75 0.02
N VAL A 34 10.73 11.84 -1.25
CA VAL A 34 9.83 12.41 -2.27
C VAL A 34 8.92 11.32 -2.82
N GLN A 35 7.59 11.53 -2.78
CA GLN A 35 6.67 10.78 -3.63
C GLN A 35 6.72 11.39 -5.04
N ASP A 36 6.98 10.54 -6.03
CA ASP A 36 6.93 10.93 -7.44
C ASP A 36 5.46 11.06 -7.90
N THR A 37 5.21 11.07 -9.20
CA THR A 37 3.86 11.02 -9.77
C THR A 37 3.02 9.87 -9.21
N GLY A 38 1.72 10.11 -8.99
CA GLY A 38 0.76 9.11 -8.54
C GLY A 38 -0.68 9.60 -8.68
N THR A 39 -1.65 8.82 -8.20
CA THR A 39 -3.08 9.13 -8.39
C THR A 39 -3.46 10.50 -7.82
N GLY A 40 -4.21 11.28 -8.59
CA GLY A 40 -4.86 12.51 -8.13
C GLY A 40 -3.90 13.63 -7.75
N GLY A 41 -2.68 13.64 -8.29
CA GLY A 41 -1.64 14.60 -7.90
C GLY A 41 -0.70 14.09 -6.80
N SER A 42 -0.54 12.76 -6.70
CA SER A 42 0.44 12.06 -5.86
C SER A 42 0.13 12.08 -4.35
N TRP A 43 1.08 12.46 -3.50
CA TRP A 43 0.92 12.44 -2.05
C TRP A 43 -0.07 13.51 -1.60
N PRO A 44 -0.96 13.22 -0.64
CA PRO A 44 -1.01 12.01 0.19
C PRO A 44 -2.05 10.97 -0.29
N ILE A 45 -2.36 10.90 -1.58
CA ILE A 45 -3.12 9.79 -2.15
C ILE A 45 -2.19 8.58 -2.31
N SER A 46 -1.01 8.83 -2.89
CA SER A 46 0.10 7.87 -2.95
C SER A 46 1.02 8.09 -1.76
N THR A 47 1.21 7.07 -0.93
CA THR A 47 1.98 7.17 0.33
C THR A 47 3.01 6.06 0.46
N ASP A 48 3.17 5.24 -0.58
CA ASP A 48 4.12 4.14 -0.66
C ASP A 48 5.58 4.61 -0.85
N ARG A 49 5.85 5.92 -0.96
CA ARG A 49 7.21 6.53 -0.89
C ARG A 49 8.06 5.95 0.23
N VAL A 50 7.43 5.57 1.34
CA VAL A 50 8.10 5.00 2.51
C VAL A 50 8.82 3.66 2.23
N ALA A 51 8.53 2.98 1.10
CA ALA A 51 9.30 1.84 0.62
C ALA A 51 10.81 2.18 0.41
N TRP A 52 11.14 3.46 0.19
CA TRP A 52 12.52 3.97 0.16
C TRP A 52 13.34 3.54 1.40
N ALA A 53 12.71 3.49 2.58
CA ALA A 53 13.38 3.11 3.82
C ALA A 53 13.95 1.69 3.77
N ARG A 54 13.28 0.77 3.07
CA ARG A 54 13.79 -0.60 2.85
C ARG A 54 15.09 -0.56 2.05
N GLY A 55 15.11 0.23 0.97
CA GLY A 55 16.31 0.43 0.14
C GLY A 55 17.48 1.01 0.95
N ALA A 56 17.21 2.02 1.78
CA ALA A 56 18.22 2.63 2.65
C ALA A 56 18.75 1.64 3.69
N TRP A 57 17.87 0.91 4.36
CA TRP A 57 18.25 -0.09 5.36
C TRP A 57 19.08 -1.24 4.76
N GLU A 58 18.70 -1.73 3.58
CA GLU A 58 19.47 -2.73 2.85
C GLU A 58 20.84 -2.19 2.38
N THR A 59 20.92 -0.93 1.97
CA THR A 59 22.18 -0.30 1.54
C THR A 59 23.19 -0.18 2.67
N LEU A 60 22.75 0.15 3.89
CA LEU A 60 23.61 0.28 5.07
C LEU A 60 24.37 -1.01 5.45
N LYS A 61 23.85 -2.18 5.05
CA LYS A 61 24.50 -3.48 5.30
C LYS A 61 25.82 -3.64 4.55
N TYR A 62 26.00 -2.89 3.46
CA TYR A 62 27.15 -3.01 2.54
C TYR A 62 28.09 -1.80 2.56
N LEU A 63 27.68 -0.69 3.18
CA LEU A 63 28.56 0.46 3.43
C LEU A 63 29.48 0.20 4.63
N ASP A 64 30.59 0.92 4.69
CA ASP A 64 31.50 0.93 5.84
C ASP A 64 32.14 2.31 6.04
N GLY A 65 32.80 2.51 7.17
CA GLY A 65 33.53 3.74 7.49
C GLY A 65 32.65 5.00 7.46
N SER A 66 33.23 6.13 7.02
CA SER A 66 32.53 7.42 6.95
C SER A 66 31.29 7.37 6.05
N ALA A 67 31.36 6.68 4.91
CA ALA A 67 30.24 6.56 3.98
C ALA A 67 29.00 5.92 4.65
N ARG A 68 29.20 4.93 5.53
CA ARG A 68 28.10 4.34 6.30
C ARG A 68 27.56 5.32 7.33
N THR A 69 28.44 5.95 8.09
CA THR A 69 28.05 6.93 9.14
C THR A 69 27.26 8.09 8.55
N ASP A 70 27.73 8.69 7.46
CA ASP A 70 27.10 9.84 6.82
C ASP A 70 25.72 9.47 6.24
N PHE A 71 25.63 8.29 5.61
CA PHE A 71 24.38 7.80 5.07
C PHE A 71 23.38 7.42 6.16
N LEU A 72 23.81 6.78 7.26
CA LEU A 72 22.93 6.45 8.40
C LEU A 72 22.29 7.70 8.99
N ASN A 73 23.08 8.75 9.27
CA ASN A 73 22.57 10.01 9.82
C ASN A 73 21.59 10.69 8.85
N SER A 74 21.93 10.73 7.57
CA SER A 74 21.09 11.35 6.53
C SER A 74 19.79 10.57 6.31
N ALA A 75 19.87 9.24 6.26
CA ALA A 75 18.72 8.37 6.07
C ALA A 75 17.79 8.40 7.29
N TYR A 76 18.33 8.35 8.51
CA TYR A 76 17.54 8.45 9.74
C TYR A 76 16.76 9.77 9.81
N THR A 77 17.44 10.89 9.54
CA THR A 77 16.80 12.21 9.52
C THR A 77 15.66 12.26 8.48
N THR A 78 15.90 11.73 7.29
CA THR A 78 14.90 11.71 6.20
C THR A 78 13.69 10.82 6.55
N ILE A 79 13.96 9.64 7.11
CA ILE A 79 12.94 8.67 7.53
C ILE A 79 12.08 9.22 8.67
N SER A 80 12.71 9.75 9.73
CA SER A 80 11.99 10.27 10.90
C SER A 80 11.10 11.46 10.54
N ASN A 81 11.58 12.41 9.74
CA ASN A 81 10.76 13.52 9.26
C ASN A 81 9.54 13.02 8.45
N THR A 82 9.78 12.07 7.54
CA THR A 82 8.71 11.48 6.70
C THR A 82 7.66 10.79 7.58
N VAL A 83 8.08 9.98 8.55
CA VAL A 83 7.18 9.28 9.50
C VAL A 83 6.33 10.27 10.28
N GLU A 84 6.94 11.31 10.83
CA GLU A 84 6.26 12.31 11.68
C GLU A 84 5.27 13.17 10.89
N SER A 85 5.56 13.42 9.61
CA SER A 85 4.66 14.16 8.74
C SER A 85 3.50 13.29 8.22
N ASP A 86 3.81 12.09 7.70
CA ASP A 86 2.79 11.15 7.21
C ASP A 86 1.83 10.77 8.32
N ARG A 87 2.31 10.55 9.55
CA ARG A 87 1.43 10.22 10.68
C ARG A 87 0.41 11.33 11.00
N LYS A 88 0.65 12.59 10.62
CA LYS A 88 -0.34 13.67 10.76
C LYS A 88 -1.33 13.70 9.59
N ALA A 89 -0.88 13.32 8.40
CA ALA A 89 -1.64 13.44 7.17
C ALA A 89 -2.57 12.25 6.90
N ILE A 90 -2.10 11.03 7.17
CA ILE A 90 -2.70 9.82 6.63
C ILE A 90 -2.91 8.69 7.65
N TYR A 91 -2.44 8.82 8.88
CA TYR A 91 -2.75 7.85 9.94
C TYR A 91 -4.18 8.04 10.43
N ASP A 92 -4.95 6.96 10.45
CA ASP A 92 -6.31 6.96 10.94
C ASP A 92 -6.37 6.27 12.32
N PRO A 93 -6.64 7.02 13.41
CA PRO A 93 -6.70 6.44 14.74
C PRO A 93 -7.94 5.57 14.98
N SER A 94 -8.94 5.57 14.09
CA SER A 94 -10.15 4.76 14.25
C SER A 94 -9.90 3.26 14.06
N ASP A 95 -8.98 2.90 13.17
CA ASP A 95 -8.57 1.52 12.91
C ASP A 95 -7.07 1.29 13.02
N GLY A 96 -6.27 2.34 13.22
CA GLY A 96 -4.83 2.27 13.45
C GLY A 96 -4.01 2.02 12.18
N LEU A 97 -4.61 2.17 11.00
CA LEU A 97 -3.97 2.01 9.70
C LEU A 97 -3.59 3.36 9.08
N TYR A 98 -2.74 3.31 8.06
CA TYR A 98 -2.37 4.43 7.21
C TYR A 98 -3.18 4.39 5.90
N ARG A 99 -3.63 5.55 5.45
CA ARG A 99 -4.28 5.75 4.15
C ARG A 99 -3.26 5.77 3.02
N GLY A 100 -3.70 5.36 1.85
CA GLY A 100 -2.95 5.47 0.61
C GLY A 100 -3.27 4.37 -0.38
N GLU A 101 -3.02 4.66 -1.65
CA GLU A 101 -3.25 3.75 -2.76
C GLU A 101 -2.40 2.47 -2.66
N THR A 102 -2.65 1.54 -3.57
CA THR A 102 -1.95 0.25 -3.62
C THR A 102 -0.52 0.48 -4.08
N THR A 103 0.46 0.02 -3.28
CA THR A 103 1.88 0.07 -3.67
C THR A 103 2.08 -0.53 -5.06
N PHE A 104 2.84 0.14 -5.93
CA PHE A 104 3.19 -0.21 -7.33
C PHE A 104 2.03 -0.48 -8.33
N MET A 105 0.80 -0.68 -7.86
CA MET A 105 -0.39 -0.96 -8.69
C MET A 105 -1.23 0.30 -8.87
N ASP A 106 -0.59 1.36 -9.36
CA ASP A 106 -1.12 2.72 -9.47
C ASP A 106 -2.07 2.93 -10.67
N TRP A 107 -2.20 1.94 -11.56
CA TRP A 107 -3.24 1.94 -12.58
C TRP A 107 -4.58 1.53 -12.01
N ARG A 108 -5.22 2.49 -11.36
CA ARG A 108 -6.49 2.33 -10.66
C ARG A 108 -7.60 1.65 -11.45
N GLU A 109 -7.67 1.78 -12.78
CA GLU A 109 -8.65 1.04 -13.62
C GLU A 109 -8.50 -0.47 -13.51
N GLN A 110 -7.32 -0.93 -13.09
CA GLN A 110 -6.96 -2.33 -12.99
C GLN A 110 -6.92 -2.84 -11.55
N THR A 111 -7.11 -2.00 -10.54
CA THR A 111 -6.99 -2.41 -9.12
C THR A 111 -8.21 -2.00 -8.29
N TYR A 112 -8.86 -0.89 -8.68
CA TYR A 112 -10.00 -0.29 -8.00
C TYR A 112 -11.29 -0.47 -8.82
N PRO A 113 -12.46 -0.38 -8.18
CA PRO A 113 -13.72 -0.30 -8.90
C PRO A 113 -13.75 0.91 -9.85
N GLN A 114 -14.48 0.80 -10.96
CA GLN A 114 -14.56 1.85 -11.99
C GLN A 114 -14.99 3.21 -11.43
N TRP A 115 -15.89 3.23 -10.44
CA TRP A 115 -16.38 4.46 -9.79
C TRP A 115 -15.33 5.18 -8.91
N ALA A 116 -14.16 4.58 -8.67
CA ALA A 116 -13.01 5.19 -7.99
C ALA A 116 -11.80 5.41 -8.94
N GLY A 117 -11.92 5.11 -10.23
CA GLY A 117 -10.82 5.16 -11.21
C GLY A 117 -10.54 6.53 -11.86
N THR A 118 -9.77 6.55 -12.96
CA THR A 118 -9.29 7.75 -13.71
C THR A 118 -10.40 8.66 -14.18
N TYR A 119 -11.55 8.09 -14.52
CA TYR A 119 -12.67 8.86 -15.04
C TYR A 119 -13.75 9.07 -13.98
N ALA A 120 -13.40 8.88 -12.71
CA ALA A 120 -14.32 8.95 -11.58
C ALA A 120 -13.67 9.68 -10.40
N ASP A 121 -14.12 9.39 -9.17
CA ASP A 121 -13.71 10.13 -7.99
C ASP A 121 -12.55 9.43 -7.25
N VAL A 122 -11.33 9.85 -7.52
CA VAL A 122 -10.14 9.30 -6.86
C VAL A 122 -10.00 9.72 -5.39
N THR A 123 -10.91 10.52 -4.85
CA THR A 123 -10.98 10.78 -3.40
C THR A 123 -11.24 9.49 -2.62
N TYR A 124 -11.95 8.52 -3.22
CA TYR A 124 -12.11 7.19 -2.62
C TYR A 124 -10.77 6.46 -2.48
N ILE A 125 -9.87 6.59 -3.46
CA ILE A 125 -8.51 6.03 -3.36
C ILE A 125 -7.72 6.72 -2.25
N ALA A 126 -7.84 8.04 -2.11
CA ALA A 126 -7.23 8.79 -1.01
C ALA A 126 -7.76 8.36 0.37
N MET A 127 -9.00 7.86 0.45
CA MET A 127 -9.56 7.30 1.67
C MET A 127 -9.16 5.85 1.92
N SER A 128 -8.72 5.12 0.89
CA SER A 128 -8.40 3.69 0.98
C SER A 128 -7.20 3.42 1.89
N LYS A 129 -7.16 2.20 2.44
CA LYS A 129 -6.10 1.72 3.32
C LYS A 129 -5.66 0.35 2.83
N THR A 130 -4.52 0.29 2.15
CA THR A 130 -4.09 -0.90 1.40
C THR A 130 -3.00 -1.69 2.12
N MET A 131 -2.95 -3.00 1.86
CA MET A 131 -2.07 -3.94 2.57
C MET A 131 -0.59 -3.67 2.32
N GLY A 132 -0.14 -3.64 1.05
CA GLY A 132 1.25 -3.35 0.70
C GLY A 132 1.75 -2.02 1.25
N THR A 133 0.92 -0.97 1.19
CA THR A 133 1.28 0.36 1.70
C THR A 133 1.39 0.38 3.21
N ASN A 134 0.47 -0.28 3.93
CA ASN A 134 0.58 -0.42 5.38
C ASN A 134 1.76 -1.30 5.82
N ALA A 135 2.12 -2.35 5.05
CA ALA A 135 3.33 -3.12 5.29
C ALA A 135 4.60 -2.25 5.12
N ASN A 136 4.62 -1.34 4.14
CA ASN A 136 5.70 -0.37 3.97
C ASN A 136 5.75 0.67 5.09
N HIS A 137 4.60 1.15 5.58
CA HIS A 137 4.55 2.01 6.78
C HIS A 137 5.02 1.29 8.04
N TRP A 138 4.72 -0.01 8.19
CA TRP A 138 5.27 -0.81 9.28
C TRP A 138 6.79 -0.90 9.18
N ALA A 139 7.32 -1.17 7.98
CA ALA A 139 8.75 -1.33 7.77
C ALA A 139 9.52 -0.04 8.06
N ILE A 140 9.05 1.12 7.61
CA ILE A 140 9.72 2.40 7.89
C ILE A 140 9.73 2.71 9.40
N LEU A 141 8.67 2.39 10.15
CA LEU A 141 8.62 2.58 11.61
C LEU A 141 9.64 1.67 12.32
N ASN A 142 9.67 0.39 11.94
CA ASN A 142 10.61 -0.58 12.49
C ASN A 142 12.07 -0.19 12.16
N ILE A 143 12.34 0.27 10.93
CA ILE A 143 13.66 0.73 10.50
C ILE A 143 14.05 2.02 11.25
N ALA A 144 13.14 2.97 11.40
CA ALA A 144 13.37 4.20 12.17
C ALA A 144 13.75 3.87 13.62
N SER A 145 13.07 2.90 14.23
CA SER A 145 13.40 2.42 15.57
C SER A 145 14.81 1.85 15.66
N GLN A 146 15.19 0.97 14.72
CA GLN A 146 16.52 0.35 14.69
C GLN A 146 17.63 1.37 14.44
N MET A 147 17.43 2.30 13.51
CA MET A 147 18.38 3.40 13.25
C MET A 147 18.52 4.31 14.47
N ALA A 148 17.41 4.68 15.12
CA ALA A 148 17.44 5.51 16.33
C ALA A 148 18.21 4.83 17.45
N ALA A 149 18.01 3.51 17.65
CA ALA A 149 18.75 2.73 18.63
C ALA A 149 20.25 2.70 18.33
N GLU A 150 20.63 2.50 17.06
CA GLU A 150 22.03 2.53 16.62
C GLU A 150 22.69 3.90 16.85
N LEU A 151 21.93 4.98 16.67
CA LEU A 151 22.38 6.36 16.91
C LEU A 151 22.31 6.79 18.39
N GLY A 152 21.89 5.90 19.31
CA GLY A 152 21.77 6.21 20.74
C GLY A 152 20.54 7.05 21.12
N ASN A 153 19.58 7.25 20.21
CA ASN A 153 18.33 7.96 20.46
C ASN A 153 17.25 7.00 20.97
N THR A 154 17.32 6.67 22.26
CA THR A 154 16.45 5.66 22.90
C THR A 154 14.97 6.04 22.96
N SER A 155 14.67 7.34 23.07
CA SER A 155 13.29 7.83 23.08
C SER A 155 12.60 7.60 21.73
N ASP A 156 13.25 7.99 20.63
CA ASP A 156 12.71 7.75 19.29
C ASP A 156 12.66 6.26 18.96
N ALA A 157 13.67 5.49 19.38
CA ALA A 157 13.67 4.04 19.21
C ALA A 157 12.42 3.39 19.83
N THR A 158 12.10 3.77 21.07
CA THR A 158 10.92 3.28 21.80
C THR A 158 9.62 3.74 21.15
N LYS A 159 9.55 5.02 20.77
CA LYS A 159 8.36 5.62 20.12
C LYS A 159 8.01 4.91 18.81
N TYR A 160 8.99 4.76 17.92
CA TYR A 160 8.75 4.14 16.62
C TYR A 160 8.51 2.62 16.72
N ALA A 161 9.15 1.94 17.67
CA ALA A 161 8.83 0.54 17.97
C ALA A 161 7.36 0.38 18.41
N GLY A 162 6.90 1.21 19.36
CA GLY A 162 5.50 1.17 19.82
C GLY A 162 4.49 1.46 18.71
N TRP A 163 4.81 2.38 17.79
CA TRP A 163 3.98 2.62 16.61
C TRP A 163 4.00 1.44 15.62
N ALA A 164 5.15 0.79 15.40
CA ALA A 164 5.25 -0.39 14.55
C ALA A 164 4.44 -1.57 15.13
N ASP A 165 4.52 -1.82 16.44
CA ASP A 165 3.75 -2.88 17.12
C ASP A 165 2.24 -2.63 17.04
N SER A 166 1.83 -1.36 17.24
CA SER A 166 0.43 -0.96 17.09
C SER A 166 -0.07 -1.16 15.66
N LEU A 167 0.73 -0.77 14.66
CA LEU A 167 0.36 -0.93 13.25
C LEU A 167 0.30 -2.41 12.84
N LYS A 168 1.24 -3.25 13.29
CA LYS A 168 1.19 -4.70 13.05
C LYS A 168 -0.09 -5.32 13.61
N THR A 169 -0.50 -4.88 14.80
CA THR A 169 -1.76 -5.32 15.42
C THR A 169 -2.97 -4.88 14.59
N ALA A 170 -2.98 -3.62 14.15
CA ALA A 170 -4.04 -3.07 13.30
C ALA A 170 -4.14 -3.81 11.96
N ILE A 171 -3.03 -4.05 11.26
CA ILE A 171 -3.01 -4.80 9.98
C ILE A 171 -3.64 -6.19 10.16
N ASN A 172 -3.26 -6.92 11.21
CA ASN A 172 -3.82 -8.24 11.49
C ASN A 172 -5.31 -8.20 11.84
N LYS A 173 -5.76 -7.17 12.54
CA LYS A 173 -7.16 -7.02 12.93
C LYS A 173 -8.06 -6.60 11.76
N GLU A 174 -7.56 -5.70 10.92
CA GLU A 174 -8.39 -4.94 9.97
C GLU A 174 -8.32 -5.48 8.54
N LEU A 175 -7.26 -6.21 8.17
CA LEU A 175 -7.04 -6.68 6.80
C LEU A 175 -6.98 -8.20 6.68
N TRP A 176 -6.80 -8.97 7.76
CA TRP A 176 -6.82 -10.43 7.67
C TRP A 176 -8.24 -10.95 7.44
N LEU A 177 -8.42 -11.81 6.44
CA LEU A 177 -9.70 -12.48 6.15
C LEU A 177 -9.60 -13.96 6.50
N ASP A 178 -10.23 -14.37 7.61
CA ASP A 178 -10.17 -15.75 8.10
C ASP A 178 -10.75 -16.78 7.12
N ASP A 179 -11.79 -16.42 6.38
CA ASP A 179 -12.43 -17.28 5.39
C ASP A 179 -11.57 -17.49 4.13
N ALA A 180 -10.72 -16.53 3.79
CA ALA A 180 -9.76 -16.62 2.70
C ALA A 180 -8.39 -17.18 3.12
N GLY A 181 -8.05 -17.05 4.41
CA GLY A 181 -6.73 -17.36 4.94
C GLY A 181 -5.62 -16.50 4.34
N MET A 182 -5.93 -15.25 3.99
CA MET A 182 -5.04 -14.26 3.37
C MET A 182 -5.43 -12.85 3.82
N TYR A 183 -4.55 -11.86 3.63
CA TYR A 183 -4.90 -10.46 3.83
C TYR A 183 -5.68 -9.90 2.64
N SER A 184 -6.79 -9.21 2.89
CA SER A 184 -7.42 -8.31 1.92
C SER A 184 -6.40 -7.31 1.37
N VAL A 185 -6.50 -6.99 0.09
CA VAL A 185 -5.72 -5.92 -0.54
C VAL A 185 -6.01 -4.56 0.09
N MET A 186 -7.24 -4.31 0.55
CA MET A 186 -7.61 -2.99 1.10
C MET A 186 -8.90 -2.97 1.93
N LYS A 187 -9.03 -1.89 2.70
CA LYS A 187 -10.32 -1.27 3.06
C LYS A 187 -10.55 -0.09 2.09
N PRO A 188 -11.66 -0.05 1.33
CA PRO A 188 -11.74 0.79 0.13
C PRO A 188 -12.00 2.27 0.43
N ASN A 189 -12.78 2.61 1.47
CA ASN A 189 -13.09 3.99 1.82
C ASN A 189 -13.75 4.10 3.21
N ASP A 190 -14.11 5.32 3.62
CA ASP A 190 -14.71 5.59 4.94
C ASP A 190 -16.21 5.34 5.01
N PHE A 191 -16.93 5.28 3.88
CA PHE A 191 -18.37 4.98 3.85
C PHE A 191 -18.63 3.47 3.89
N ASP A 192 -17.64 2.69 3.48
CA ASP A 192 -17.59 1.24 3.60
C ASP A 192 -16.20 0.80 4.12
N PRO A 193 -16.00 0.80 5.46
CA PRO A 193 -14.71 0.48 6.06
C PRO A 193 -14.44 -1.02 6.19
N ALA A 194 -15.21 -1.91 5.55
CA ALA A 194 -14.90 -3.33 5.60
C ALA A 194 -13.80 -3.72 4.59
N PRO A 195 -12.93 -4.68 4.93
CA PRO A 195 -12.01 -5.28 3.97
C PRO A 195 -12.78 -6.00 2.85
N ILE A 196 -12.19 -6.04 1.66
CA ILE A 196 -12.77 -6.69 0.46
C ILE A 196 -12.10 -8.04 0.16
N HIS A 197 -12.82 -8.94 -0.49
CA HIS A 197 -12.29 -10.25 -0.93
C HIS A 197 -11.48 -10.17 -2.23
N ARG A 198 -10.48 -9.28 -2.22
CA ARG A 198 -9.45 -9.14 -3.24
C ARG A 198 -8.09 -9.16 -2.58
N TYR A 199 -7.07 -9.61 -3.29
CA TYR A 199 -5.77 -9.93 -2.73
C TYR A 199 -4.68 -9.45 -3.68
N GLU A 200 -3.55 -8.99 -3.13
CA GLU A 200 -2.37 -8.66 -3.91
C GLU A 200 -1.12 -9.33 -3.35
N LEU A 201 -0.24 -9.75 -4.26
CA LEU A 201 0.82 -10.70 -3.97
C LEU A 201 1.98 -10.07 -3.18
N LEU A 202 2.31 -8.80 -3.45
CA LEU A 202 3.43 -8.14 -2.80
C LEU A 202 3.15 -7.95 -1.31
N GLY A 203 1.96 -7.45 -0.96
CA GLY A 203 1.51 -7.31 0.42
C GLY A 203 1.50 -8.62 1.19
N GLN A 204 1.07 -9.72 0.57
CA GLN A 204 1.18 -11.05 1.16
C GLN A 204 2.65 -11.43 1.45
N ALA A 205 3.53 -11.26 0.45
CA ALA A 205 4.93 -11.64 0.57
C ALA A 205 5.69 -10.78 1.59
N LEU A 206 5.39 -9.48 1.66
CA LEU A 206 5.90 -8.57 2.67
C LEU A 206 5.41 -8.96 4.06
N ALA A 207 4.12 -9.27 4.23
CA ALA A 207 3.59 -9.68 5.52
C ALA A 207 4.31 -10.89 6.13
N ILE A 208 4.63 -11.88 5.28
CA ILE A 208 5.44 -13.06 5.67
C ILE A 208 6.87 -12.64 6.01
N SER A 209 7.52 -11.90 5.10
CA SER A 209 8.95 -11.59 5.22
C SER A 209 9.27 -10.66 6.40
N ASP A 210 8.36 -9.75 6.71
CA ASP A 210 8.46 -8.77 7.79
C ASP A 210 7.96 -9.34 9.14
N GLY A 211 7.38 -10.54 9.13
CA GLY A 211 6.79 -11.15 10.33
C GLY A 211 5.56 -10.42 10.84
N ILE A 212 4.85 -9.67 9.98
CA ILE A 212 3.51 -9.15 10.26
C ILE A 212 2.54 -10.33 10.37
N ALA A 213 2.65 -11.29 9.43
CA ALA A 213 1.97 -12.57 9.47
C ALA A 213 2.65 -13.50 10.48
N SER A 214 1.85 -14.16 11.31
CA SER A 214 2.31 -15.29 12.14
C SER A 214 2.78 -16.47 11.29
N THR A 215 3.42 -17.47 11.90
CA THR A 215 3.81 -18.71 11.20
C THR A 215 2.60 -19.42 10.58
N THR A 216 1.46 -19.45 11.29
CA THR A 216 0.20 -20.05 10.80
C THR A 216 -0.37 -19.27 9.61
N GLN A 217 -0.44 -17.93 9.72
CA GLN A 217 -0.90 -17.09 8.61
C GLN A 217 0.03 -17.20 7.41
N SER A 218 1.35 -17.25 7.63
CA SER A 218 2.33 -17.42 6.56
C SER A 218 2.14 -18.75 5.80
N ALA A 219 1.93 -19.84 6.53
CA ALA A 219 1.64 -21.15 5.91
C ALA A 219 0.31 -21.11 5.14
N SER A 220 -0.72 -20.46 5.69
CA SER A 220 -2.03 -20.27 5.05
C SER A 220 -1.90 -19.49 3.74
N ILE A 221 -1.22 -18.35 3.74
CA ILE A 221 -1.00 -17.51 2.55
C ILE A 221 -0.29 -18.30 1.45
N LEU A 222 0.81 -18.99 1.79
CA LEU A 222 1.59 -19.77 0.81
C LEU A 222 0.79 -20.96 0.24
N ASN A 223 -0.20 -21.45 0.97
CA ASN A 223 -1.10 -22.51 0.53
C ASN A 223 -2.26 -21.98 -0.33
N ASN A 224 -2.78 -20.78 -0.02
CA ASN A 224 -4.03 -20.27 -0.58
C ASN A 224 -3.82 -19.25 -1.71
N TYR A 225 -2.66 -18.63 -1.86
CA TYR A 225 -2.47 -17.65 -2.94
C TYR A 225 -2.47 -18.35 -4.32
N PRO A 226 -3.35 -17.97 -5.26
CA PRO A 226 -3.52 -18.68 -6.52
C PRO A 226 -2.29 -18.66 -7.42
N HIS A 227 -2.02 -19.79 -8.07
CA HIS A 227 -0.96 -19.96 -9.06
C HIS A 227 -1.51 -20.54 -10.37
N THR A 228 -1.03 -20.04 -11.50
CA THR A 228 -1.24 -20.66 -12.81
C THR A 228 0.01 -21.43 -13.24
N TYR A 229 -0.01 -22.02 -14.44
CA TYR A 229 1.18 -22.63 -15.02
C TYR A 229 2.32 -21.62 -15.27
N ALA A 230 1.98 -20.37 -15.56
CA ALA A 230 2.94 -19.30 -15.79
C ALA A 230 3.49 -18.73 -14.48
N GLY A 231 2.68 -18.63 -13.41
CA GLY A 231 3.12 -18.14 -12.10
C GLY A 231 1.97 -17.56 -11.27
N ALA A 232 2.30 -16.85 -10.20
CA ALA A 232 1.32 -16.15 -9.36
C ALA A 232 1.05 -14.73 -9.90
N PRO A 233 -0.21 -14.36 -10.19
CA PRO A 233 -0.53 -13.00 -10.61
C PRO A 233 -0.39 -12.00 -9.45
N VAL A 234 -0.09 -10.74 -9.78
CA VAL A 234 0.13 -9.70 -8.78
C VAL A 234 -1.15 -9.27 -8.05
N GLU A 235 -2.30 -9.47 -8.67
CA GLU A 235 -3.63 -9.26 -8.10
C GLU A 235 -4.49 -10.51 -8.30
N TRP A 236 -5.41 -10.77 -7.38
CA TRP A 236 -6.43 -11.80 -7.49
C TRP A 236 -7.76 -11.36 -6.86
N PRO A 237 -8.93 -11.73 -7.42
CA PRO A 237 -9.17 -12.38 -8.72
C PRO A 237 -9.00 -11.42 -9.90
N GLN A 238 -8.98 -11.96 -11.14
CA GLN A 238 -8.83 -11.13 -12.34
C GLN A 238 -10.13 -10.42 -12.71
N MET A 239 -10.03 -9.17 -13.14
CA MET A 239 -11.16 -8.43 -13.71
C MET A 239 -11.35 -8.73 -15.21
N THR A 240 -12.60 -8.90 -15.63
CA THR A 240 -12.98 -9.15 -17.04
C THR A 240 -12.85 -7.87 -17.89
N GLY A 241 -12.60 -8.02 -19.19
CA GLY A 241 -12.62 -6.90 -20.15
C GLY A 241 -11.40 -5.98 -20.15
N LEU A 242 -10.45 -6.18 -19.22
CA LEU A 242 -9.23 -5.38 -19.15
C LEU A 242 -8.04 -6.08 -19.83
N ARG A 243 -7.15 -5.26 -20.42
CA ARG A 243 -5.86 -5.69 -20.98
C ARG A 243 -4.86 -6.07 -19.87
N PRO A 244 -3.92 -6.98 -20.12
CA PRO A 244 -2.90 -7.35 -19.13
C PRO A 244 -2.00 -6.18 -18.74
N TYR A 245 -1.79 -5.95 -17.43
CA TYR A 245 -0.71 -5.13 -16.86
C TYR A 245 -0.55 -5.40 -15.35
N HIS A 246 -1.36 -4.77 -14.48
CA HIS A 246 -1.50 -5.18 -13.08
C HIS A 246 -2.51 -6.32 -12.99
N ASN A 247 -3.74 -6.08 -13.48
CA ASN A 247 -4.69 -7.14 -13.72
C ASN A 247 -4.14 -8.05 -14.84
N LYS A 248 -4.25 -9.36 -14.65
CA LYS A 248 -3.67 -10.41 -15.50
C LYS A 248 -2.14 -10.35 -15.61
N GLY A 249 -1.46 -9.68 -14.68
CA GLY A 249 -0.02 -9.49 -14.69
C GLY A 249 0.75 -10.42 -13.76
N ILE A 250 1.91 -10.88 -14.19
CA ILE A 250 2.99 -11.41 -13.35
C ILE A 250 4.13 -10.41 -13.43
N TRP A 251 4.57 -9.89 -12.28
CA TRP A 251 5.72 -8.99 -12.22
C TRP A 251 6.90 -9.75 -11.59
N PRO A 252 8.03 -9.92 -12.32
CA PRO A 252 9.17 -10.72 -11.84
C PRO A 252 9.71 -10.29 -10.49
N PHE A 253 9.73 -8.98 -10.21
CA PHE A 253 10.17 -8.50 -8.89
C PHE A 253 9.24 -8.98 -7.77
N VAL A 254 7.92 -8.99 -7.96
CA VAL A 254 6.96 -9.50 -6.97
C VAL A 254 7.10 -11.02 -6.80
N SER A 255 7.32 -11.74 -7.90
CA SER A 255 7.63 -13.18 -7.85
C SER A 255 8.88 -13.45 -6.99
N SER A 256 9.91 -12.60 -7.08
CA SER A 256 11.10 -12.72 -6.23
C SER A 256 10.83 -12.48 -4.74
N TYR A 257 9.93 -11.55 -4.40
CA TYR A 257 9.49 -11.34 -3.02
C TYR A 257 8.71 -12.56 -2.49
N LEU A 258 7.85 -13.17 -3.31
CA LEU A 258 7.16 -14.41 -2.94
C LEU A 258 8.15 -15.57 -2.75
N ILE A 259 9.17 -15.70 -3.61
CA ILE A 259 10.24 -16.69 -3.41
C ILE A 259 10.92 -16.48 -2.07
N ARG A 260 11.35 -15.24 -1.76
CA ARG A 260 11.97 -14.91 -0.47
C ARG A 260 11.06 -15.24 0.73
N ALA A 261 9.77 -14.94 0.63
CA ALA A 261 8.79 -15.29 1.66
C ALA A 261 8.66 -16.81 1.86
N ALA A 262 8.69 -17.58 0.77
CA ALA A 262 8.56 -19.03 0.77
C ALA A 262 9.86 -19.79 1.09
N THR A 263 11.02 -19.16 0.96
CA THR A 263 12.33 -19.77 1.20
C THR A 263 12.44 -20.36 2.62
N GLY A 264 12.76 -21.66 2.70
CA GLY A 264 12.79 -22.43 3.95
C GLY A 264 11.42 -22.81 4.52
N ARG A 265 10.31 -22.44 3.86
CA ARG A 265 8.93 -22.67 4.31
C ARG A 265 8.12 -23.53 3.35
N ASN A 266 8.15 -23.22 2.05
CA ASN A 266 7.40 -23.94 1.02
C ASN A 266 8.24 -24.08 -0.27
N SER A 267 8.76 -25.28 -0.50
CA SER A 267 9.60 -25.57 -1.66
C SER A 267 8.83 -25.53 -2.97
N VAL A 268 7.54 -25.85 -2.95
CA VAL A 268 6.70 -25.88 -4.16
C VAL A 268 6.47 -24.46 -4.69
N VAL A 269 6.20 -23.50 -3.79
CA VAL A 269 6.11 -22.07 -4.13
C VAL A 269 7.44 -21.53 -4.66
N VAL A 270 8.55 -21.85 -3.99
CA VAL A 270 9.90 -21.45 -4.45
C VAL A 270 10.16 -21.99 -5.86
N ASN A 271 9.89 -23.27 -6.11
CA ASN A 271 10.15 -23.91 -7.40
C ASN A 271 9.31 -23.31 -8.53
N GLN A 272 8.01 -23.13 -8.31
CA GLN A 272 7.12 -22.62 -9.35
C GLN A 272 7.50 -21.20 -9.75
N ASN A 273 7.75 -20.32 -8.77
CA ASN A 273 8.11 -18.93 -9.06
C ASN A 273 9.56 -18.79 -9.57
N PHE A 274 10.49 -19.65 -9.16
CA PHE A 274 11.82 -19.71 -9.76
C PHE A 274 11.74 -20.11 -11.24
N LEU A 275 10.90 -21.10 -11.57
CA LEU A 275 10.61 -21.48 -12.96
C LEU A 275 9.93 -20.34 -13.73
N THR A 276 9.01 -19.58 -13.11
CA THR A 276 8.41 -18.39 -13.72
C THR A 276 9.47 -17.38 -14.14
N LEU A 277 10.40 -17.04 -13.26
CA LEU A 277 11.50 -16.11 -13.57
C LEU A 277 12.38 -16.63 -14.71
N MET A 278 12.80 -17.90 -14.66
CA MET A 278 13.62 -18.49 -15.71
C MET A 278 12.91 -18.57 -17.06
N ARG A 279 11.66 -19.05 -17.09
CA ARG A 279 10.87 -19.20 -18.31
C ARG A 279 10.54 -17.84 -18.92
N GLY A 280 10.13 -16.87 -18.10
CA GLY A 280 9.84 -15.51 -18.55
C GLY A 280 11.05 -14.87 -19.21
N ALA A 281 12.23 -15.00 -18.59
CA ALA A 281 13.48 -14.50 -19.15
C ALA A 281 13.90 -15.25 -20.42
N ALA A 282 13.78 -16.58 -20.46
CA ALA A 282 14.18 -17.39 -21.61
C ALA A 282 13.27 -17.19 -22.84
N LEU A 283 11.95 -17.11 -22.63
CA LEU A 283 10.98 -16.92 -23.71
C LEU A 283 11.10 -15.53 -24.36
N ASN A 284 11.42 -14.51 -23.55
CA ASN A 284 11.46 -13.12 -24.01
C ASN A 284 12.88 -12.58 -24.22
N LEU A 285 13.90 -13.42 -23.98
CA LEU A 285 15.32 -13.08 -24.03
C LEU A 285 15.68 -11.84 -23.18
N SER A 286 14.88 -11.55 -22.16
CA SER A 286 15.10 -10.41 -21.25
C SER A 286 14.34 -10.51 -19.93
N ASN A 287 14.81 -9.77 -18.93
CA ASN A 287 14.08 -9.56 -17.68
C ASN A 287 13.06 -8.43 -17.86
N MET A 288 11.91 -8.79 -18.43
CA MET A 288 10.81 -7.85 -18.71
C MET A 288 10.24 -7.26 -17.41
N GLU A 289 9.54 -6.13 -17.53
CA GLU A 289 8.86 -5.48 -16.41
C GLU A 289 7.72 -6.34 -15.89
N ASN A 290 6.92 -6.90 -16.80
CA ASN A 290 5.77 -7.73 -16.47
C ASN A 290 5.43 -8.72 -17.60
N PHE A 291 4.61 -9.71 -17.28
CA PHE A 291 4.12 -10.72 -18.23
C PHE A 291 2.61 -10.96 -18.05
N GLU A 292 1.94 -11.44 -19.09
CA GLU A 292 0.58 -11.98 -18.97
C GLU A 292 0.58 -13.31 -18.18
N PHE A 293 -0.36 -13.42 -17.24
CA PHE A 293 -0.35 -14.45 -16.19
C PHE A 293 -0.69 -15.88 -16.61
N LEU A 294 -1.07 -16.14 -17.87
CA LEU A 294 -1.32 -17.49 -18.39
C LEU A 294 -0.23 -17.96 -19.35
N SER A 295 0.37 -17.03 -20.08
CA SER A 295 1.25 -17.32 -21.23
C SER A 295 2.70 -16.88 -21.06
N LEU A 296 2.99 -16.01 -20.08
CA LEU A 296 4.25 -15.26 -19.99
C LEU A 296 4.52 -14.33 -21.19
N GLY A 297 3.47 -13.97 -21.93
CA GLY A 297 3.55 -13.05 -23.07
C GLY A 297 3.74 -11.59 -22.64
N THR A 298 4.40 -10.81 -23.49
CA THR A 298 4.77 -9.40 -23.25
C THR A 298 3.82 -8.40 -23.93
N ASN A 299 2.71 -8.88 -24.50
CA ASN A 299 1.66 -8.01 -25.05
C ASN A 299 0.79 -7.45 -23.91
N THR A 300 1.42 -6.74 -22.99
CA THR A 300 0.80 -6.07 -21.86
C THR A 300 0.62 -4.59 -22.19
N ALA A 301 0.03 -3.85 -21.25
CA ALA A 301 -0.33 -2.46 -21.49
C ALA A 301 0.86 -1.56 -21.82
N ILE A 302 1.91 -1.77 -21.03
CA ILE A 302 3.23 -1.14 -21.06
C ILE A 302 4.18 -2.20 -20.53
N ASP A 303 5.35 -2.30 -21.14
CA ASP A 303 6.41 -3.22 -20.72
C ASP A 303 7.77 -2.60 -21.03
N SER A 304 8.78 -3.04 -20.30
CA SER A 304 10.16 -2.60 -20.43
C SER A 304 11.09 -3.81 -20.42
N ALA A 305 11.92 -3.92 -21.47
CA ALA A 305 12.85 -5.04 -21.58
C ALA A 305 13.98 -4.98 -20.56
N GLN A 306 14.29 -3.83 -19.95
CA GLN A 306 15.47 -3.67 -19.09
C GLN A 306 15.08 -3.12 -17.71
N GLN A 307 14.04 -3.69 -17.12
CA GLN A 307 13.49 -3.14 -15.90
C GLN A 307 14.29 -3.54 -14.66
N LEU A 308 14.90 -2.54 -14.01
CA LEU A 308 15.86 -2.74 -12.92
C LEU A 308 15.26 -3.47 -11.71
N TRP A 309 13.97 -3.32 -11.42
CA TRP A 309 13.34 -4.08 -10.34
C TRP A 309 13.20 -5.56 -10.69
N SER A 310 12.96 -5.92 -11.95
CA SER A 310 12.86 -7.32 -12.41
C SER A 310 14.23 -7.97 -12.43
N ILE A 311 15.23 -7.26 -12.97
CA ILE A 311 16.64 -7.69 -12.94
C ILE A 311 17.11 -7.86 -11.48
N GLY A 312 16.81 -6.87 -10.63
CA GLY A 312 17.14 -6.88 -9.22
C GLY A 312 16.46 -8.04 -8.48
N GLY A 313 15.20 -8.33 -8.78
CA GLY A 313 14.45 -9.45 -8.20
C GLY A 313 15.00 -10.82 -8.62
N TYR A 314 15.37 -10.98 -9.89
CA TYR A 314 16.01 -12.21 -10.35
C TYR A 314 17.37 -12.41 -9.66
N LEU A 315 18.25 -11.40 -9.71
CA LEU A 315 19.55 -11.48 -9.04
C LEU A 315 19.42 -11.71 -7.54
N GLY A 316 18.44 -11.06 -6.89
CA GLY A 316 18.11 -11.28 -5.49
C GLY A 316 17.70 -12.73 -5.21
N THR A 317 16.95 -13.37 -6.10
CA THR A 317 16.61 -14.80 -5.98
C THR A 317 17.85 -15.69 -6.02
N VAL A 318 18.79 -15.41 -6.94
CA VAL A 318 20.05 -16.15 -7.01
C VAL A 318 20.86 -15.95 -5.73
N PHE A 319 21.08 -14.71 -5.30
CA PHE A 319 21.90 -14.43 -4.12
C PHE A 319 21.24 -14.92 -2.83
N ASP A 320 19.99 -14.54 -2.59
CA ASP A 320 19.34 -14.68 -1.28
C ASP A 320 18.63 -16.02 -1.09
N THR A 321 18.30 -16.74 -2.18
CA THR A 321 17.68 -18.08 -2.10
C THR A 321 18.62 -19.18 -2.53
N VAL A 322 19.20 -19.11 -3.74
CA VAL A 322 20.07 -20.20 -4.24
C VAL A 322 21.37 -20.26 -3.44
N PHE A 323 22.05 -19.13 -3.24
CA PHE A 323 23.24 -19.05 -2.39
C PHE A 323 22.91 -18.72 -0.93
N GLY A 324 21.67 -18.32 -0.64
CA GLY A 324 21.21 -18.08 0.73
C GLY A 324 21.89 -16.92 1.43
N ARG A 325 22.35 -15.92 0.68
CA ARG A 325 23.01 -14.73 1.20
C ARG A 325 22.09 -14.01 2.19
N GLN A 326 22.58 -13.77 3.38
CA GLN A 326 21.89 -13.02 4.42
C GLN A 326 22.88 -12.05 5.06
N ALA A 327 22.67 -10.75 4.84
CA ALA A 327 23.42 -9.69 5.48
C ALA A 327 22.57 -9.00 6.56
N THR A 328 23.23 -8.64 7.66
CA THR A 328 22.75 -7.74 8.71
C THR A 328 23.60 -6.48 8.74
N GLN A 329 23.32 -5.57 9.67
CA GLN A 329 24.17 -4.38 9.84
C GLN A 329 25.60 -4.75 10.26
N THR A 330 25.79 -5.89 10.90
CA THR A 330 27.05 -6.28 11.57
C THR A 330 27.77 -7.46 10.92
N GLY A 331 27.12 -8.27 10.09
CA GLY A 331 27.76 -9.41 9.46
C GLY A 331 27.02 -9.98 8.25
N ILE A 332 27.61 -11.01 7.65
CA ILE A 332 27.07 -11.73 6.50
C ILE A 332 27.17 -13.24 6.73
N ARG A 333 26.17 -13.99 6.25
CA ARG A 333 26.21 -15.45 6.19
C ARG A 333 25.59 -15.98 4.90
N PHE A 334 25.76 -17.28 4.69
CA PHE A 334 25.21 -18.00 3.54
C PHE A 334 24.47 -19.24 4.03
N LEU A 335 23.15 -19.25 3.83
CA LEU A 335 22.24 -20.33 4.19
C LEU A 335 21.46 -20.80 2.94
N PRO A 336 22.10 -21.50 1.99
CA PRO A 336 21.49 -21.90 0.72
C PRO A 336 20.19 -22.67 0.94
N ALA A 337 19.14 -22.27 0.23
CA ALA A 337 17.84 -22.94 0.27
C ALA A 337 17.57 -23.67 -1.05
N VAL A 338 18.54 -24.50 -1.46
CA VAL A 338 18.42 -25.33 -2.66
C VAL A 338 17.32 -26.35 -2.45
N THR A 339 16.33 -26.37 -3.35
CA THR A 339 15.29 -27.41 -3.34
C THR A 339 15.80 -28.68 -4.01
N LYS A 340 15.19 -29.81 -3.68
CA LYS A 340 15.47 -31.07 -4.37
C LYS A 340 15.15 -30.98 -5.86
N GLN A 341 14.09 -30.27 -6.23
CA GLN A 341 13.78 -30.00 -7.64
C GLN A 341 14.90 -29.20 -8.34
N MET A 342 15.39 -28.11 -7.74
CA MET A 342 16.52 -27.35 -8.30
C MET A 342 17.74 -28.23 -8.48
N ARG A 343 18.11 -29.01 -7.45
CA ARG A 343 19.27 -29.91 -7.50
C ARG A 343 19.17 -30.96 -8.61
N ASN A 344 18.02 -31.62 -8.70
CA ASN A 344 17.83 -32.79 -9.54
C ASN A 344 17.44 -32.42 -10.99
N GLN A 345 16.97 -31.19 -11.26
CA GLN A 345 16.54 -30.77 -12.60
C GLN A 345 17.37 -29.61 -13.19
N MET A 346 17.88 -28.69 -12.37
CA MET A 346 18.59 -27.50 -12.85
C MET A 346 20.10 -27.60 -12.63
N PHE A 347 20.51 -28.10 -11.47
CA PHE A 347 21.92 -28.24 -11.09
C PHE A 347 22.42 -29.69 -11.18
N TRP A 348 21.74 -30.54 -11.95
CA TRP A 348 21.95 -31.99 -11.99
C TRP A 348 23.38 -32.39 -12.36
N ASN A 349 24.01 -31.67 -13.30
CA ASN A 349 25.32 -31.99 -13.85
C ASN A 349 26.52 -31.52 -12.97
N GLY A 350 26.26 -30.84 -11.87
CA GLY A 350 27.29 -30.34 -10.95
C GLY A 350 27.26 -31.03 -9.59
N SER A 351 28.43 -31.16 -8.96
CA SER A 351 28.56 -31.49 -7.53
C SER A 351 28.71 -30.24 -6.65
N GLN A 352 28.91 -29.06 -7.27
CA GLN A 352 29.13 -27.80 -6.58
C GLN A 352 28.51 -26.63 -7.36
N MET A 353 28.08 -25.59 -6.64
CA MET A 353 27.77 -24.27 -7.20
C MET A 353 28.76 -23.26 -6.64
N ARG A 354 29.10 -22.23 -7.43
CA ARG A 354 30.06 -21.21 -7.01
C ARG A 354 29.57 -19.80 -7.32
N LEU A 355 29.78 -18.89 -6.38
CA LEU A 355 29.58 -17.46 -6.52
C LEU A 355 30.89 -16.76 -6.21
N ASP A 356 31.46 -16.09 -7.20
CA ASP A 356 32.82 -15.57 -7.15
C ASP A 356 32.88 -14.07 -6.90
N ASN A 357 33.89 -13.65 -6.14
CA ASN A 357 34.34 -12.26 -6.04
C ASN A 357 33.28 -11.25 -5.60
N MET A 358 32.38 -11.65 -4.70
CA MET A 358 31.44 -10.71 -4.06
C MET A 358 32.21 -9.71 -3.21
N ARG A 359 31.80 -8.44 -3.26
CA ARG A 359 32.40 -7.37 -2.47
C ARG A 359 31.57 -7.12 -1.22
N TYR A 360 32.20 -7.15 -0.05
CA TYR A 360 31.55 -6.89 1.23
C TYR A 360 32.47 -6.08 2.13
N LYS A 361 32.14 -4.79 2.37
CA LYS A 361 32.87 -3.88 3.27
C LYS A 361 34.41 -3.95 3.08
N GLY A 362 34.85 -3.77 1.83
CA GLY A 362 36.26 -3.80 1.44
C GLY A 362 36.87 -5.19 1.23
N LYS A 363 36.20 -6.26 1.69
CA LYS A 363 36.64 -7.66 1.54
C LYS A 363 36.10 -8.30 0.27
N THR A 364 36.78 -9.35 -0.21
CA THR A 364 36.30 -10.23 -1.29
C THR A 364 35.83 -11.54 -0.70
N ILE A 365 34.64 -11.99 -1.06
CA ILE A 365 34.05 -13.27 -0.63
C ILE A 365 33.69 -14.07 -1.87
N SER A 366 34.17 -15.32 -1.93
CA SER A 366 33.65 -16.34 -2.84
C SER A 366 32.94 -17.41 -2.03
N VAL A 367 31.87 -17.97 -2.57
CA VAL A 367 31.04 -18.98 -1.91
C VAL A 367 31.00 -20.23 -2.75
N THR A 368 31.34 -21.37 -2.15
CA THR A 368 31.20 -22.69 -2.76
C THR A 368 30.11 -23.45 -2.01
N VAL A 369 29.08 -23.89 -2.72
CA VAL A 369 28.02 -24.74 -2.18
C VAL A 369 28.21 -26.16 -2.68
N ASN A 370 28.59 -27.09 -1.78
CA ASN A 370 28.70 -28.51 -2.10
C ASN A 370 27.30 -29.14 -2.11
N LEU A 371 26.90 -29.63 -3.29
CA LEU A 371 25.59 -30.22 -3.54
C LEU A 371 25.59 -31.71 -3.18
N PRO A 372 24.48 -32.26 -2.63
CA PRO A 372 24.35 -33.70 -2.43
C PRO A 372 24.31 -34.43 -3.78
N PRO A 373 24.46 -35.77 -3.84
CA PRO A 373 24.23 -36.53 -5.07
C PRO A 373 22.83 -36.28 -5.64
N VAL A 374 22.67 -36.43 -6.96
CA VAL A 374 21.35 -36.44 -7.61
C VAL A 374 20.58 -37.65 -7.12
N ASP A 375 19.30 -37.46 -6.83
CA ASP A 375 18.34 -38.53 -6.56
C ASP A 375 17.02 -38.29 -7.31
N THR A 376 16.01 -39.13 -7.05
CA THR A 376 14.69 -39.05 -7.73
C THR A 376 13.63 -38.30 -6.92
N ASP A 377 13.94 -37.89 -5.68
CA ASP A 377 12.99 -37.16 -4.85
C ASP A 377 13.06 -35.67 -5.20
N LEU A 378 11.93 -35.07 -5.57
CA LEU A 378 11.85 -33.64 -5.92
C LEU A 378 11.27 -32.80 -4.78
N ASN A 379 10.94 -33.43 -3.65
CA ASN A 379 10.18 -32.81 -2.59
C ASN A 379 11.08 -32.16 -1.53
N GLY A 380 10.92 -30.84 -1.36
CA GLY A 380 11.51 -30.12 -0.24
C GLY A 380 12.86 -29.48 -0.47
N PHE A 381 13.41 -28.96 0.62
CA PHE A 381 14.71 -28.31 0.67
C PHE A 381 15.80 -29.28 1.14
N TYR A 382 17.04 -29.01 0.73
CA TYR A 382 18.21 -29.49 1.46
C TYR A 382 18.47 -28.61 2.68
N ALA A 383 19.12 -29.17 3.70
CA ALA A 383 19.58 -28.44 4.88
C ALA A 383 21.08 -28.17 4.81
N VAL A 384 21.53 -27.09 5.43
CA VAL A 384 22.96 -26.83 5.63
C VAL A 384 23.51 -27.79 6.69
N LYS A 385 24.52 -28.56 6.32
CA LYS A 385 25.21 -29.54 7.17
C LYS A 385 26.48 -28.99 7.79
N GLY A 386 27.19 -28.10 7.09
CA GLY A 386 28.45 -27.55 7.56
C GLY A 386 28.84 -26.29 6.82
N VAL A 387 29.52 -25.39 7.52
CA VAL A 387 30.01 -24.12 7.00
C VAL A 387 31.49 -23.99 7.36
N LYS A 388 32.31 -23.59 6.38
CA LYS A 388 33.72 -23.25 6.59
C LYS A 388 34.03 -21.86 6.07
N LEU A 389 34.92 -21.16 6.75
CA LEU A 389 35.56 -19.94 6.26
C LEU A 389 37.06 -20.20 6.16
N ASN A 390 37.61 -20.10 4.96
CA ASN A 390 39.03 -20.31 4.67
C ASN A 390 39.54 -21.67 5.22
N GLY A 391 38.74 -22.72 5.06
CA GLY A 391 39.04 -24.08 5.51
C GLY A 391 38.73 -24.38 6.98
N LYS A 392 38.45 -23.38 7.81
CA LYS A 392 38.10 -23.54 9.23
C LYS A 392 36.58 -23.71 9.41
N ASP A 393 36.15 -24.68 10.22
CA ASP A 393 34.74 -24.94 10.52
C ASP A 393 34.09 -23.87 11.42
N TYR A 394 32.82 -23.57 11.14
CA TYR A 394 31.96 -22.65 11.90
C TYR A 394 30.55 -23.27 12.10
N PRO A 395 29.78 -22.80 13.09
CA PRO A 395 28.36 -23.11 13.21
C PRO A 395 27.59 -22.79 11.92
N THR A 396 26.57 -23.58 11.59
CA THR A 396 25.84 -23.49 10.32
C THR A 396 25.04 -22.20 10.15
N ASP A 397 24.74 -21.51 11.24
CA ASP A 397 23.97 -20.27 11.29
C ASP A 397 24.85 -19.05 11.60
N HIS A 398 26.17 -19.21 11.66
CA HIS A 398 27.13 -18.16 12.03
C HIS A 398 27.11 -16.98 11.06
N TYR A 399 27.10 -15.76 11.60
CA TYR A 399 27.32 -14.53 10.84
C TYR A 399 28.79 -14.12 10.95
N PHE A 400 29.44 -13.96 9.80
CA PHE A 400 30.81 -13.46 9.73
C PHE A 400 30.81 -11.93 9.82
N SER A 401 31.48 -11.39 10.83
CA SER A 401 31.79 -9.96 10.91
C SER A 401 32.96 -9.62 9.99
N THR A 402 33.15 -8.33 9.70
CA THR A 402 34.30 -7.88 8.88
C THR A 402 35.65 -8.19 9.52
N SER A 403 35.74 -8.28 10.85
CA SER A 403 36.98 -8.60 11.56
C SER A 403 37.37 -10.07 11.46
N GLU A 404 36.42 -10.96 11.16
CA GLU A 404 36.69 -12.38 10.92
C GLU A 404 37.18 -12.65 9.49
N LEU A 405 36.96 -11.71 8.57
CA LEU A 405 37.26 -11.86 7.15
C LEU A 405 38.67 -11.35 6.81
N ALA A 406 39.43 -12.20 6.12
CA ALA A 406 40.66 -11.80 5.42
C ALA A 406 40.34 -10.92 4.21
N ASP A 407 41.34 -10.40 3.50
CA ASP A 407 41.09 -9.57 2.30
C ASP A 407 40.39 -10.34 1.17
N THR A 408 40.68 -11.64 1.06
CA THR A 408 39.98 -12.59 0.19
C THR A 408 39.57 -13.80 1.00
N ASN A 409 38.33 -14.24 0.82
CA ASN A 409 37.73 -15.31 1.60
C ASN A 409 37.05 -16.33 0.69
N VAL A 410 37.08 -17.58 1.12
CA VAL A 410 36.23 -18.65 0.58
C VAL A 410 35.34 -19.15 1.72
N ILE A 411 34.03 -19.03 1.53
CA ILE A 411 33.03 -19.64 2.39
C ILE A 411 32.53 -20.91 1.70
N GLU A 412 32.72 -22.05 2.34
CA GLU A 412 32.23 -23.33 1.83
C GLU A 412 31.01 -23.77 2.64
N VAL A 413 29.92 -24.07 1.96
CA VAL A 413 28.68 -24.57 2.56
C VAL A 413 28.38 -25.95 2.02
N SER A 414 28.23 -26.93 2.90
CA SER A 414 27.87 -28.30 2.51
C SER A 414 26.42 -28.58 2.85
N LEU A 415 25.68 -29.10 1.87
CA LEU A 415 24.27 -29.43 2.03
C LEU A 415 24.07 -30.92 2.34
N ALA A 416 22.96 -31.25 2.98
CA ALA A 416 22.52 -32.62 3.23
C ALA A 416 21.01 -32.76 3.04
N ASN A 417 20.57 -33.99 2.80
CA ASN A 417 19.16 -34.32 2.62
C ASN A 417 18.33 -33.89 3.85
N ALA A 418 17.19 -33.24 3.59
CA ALA A 418 16.19 -32.88 4.59
C ALA A 418 14.77 -33.15 4.04
N ALA A 419 13.77 -33.16 4.94
CA ALA A 419 12.43 -33.65 4.66
C ALA A 419 11.35 -32.55 4.50
N ALA A 420 11.72 -31.26 4.48
CA ALA A 420 10.74 -30.17 4.53
C ALA A 420 10.25 -29.75 3.13
N LYS A 421 9.01 -30.14 2.75
CA LYS A 421 8.36 -29.80 1.46
C LYS A 421 7.49 -28.53 1.51
N GLY A 422 6.78 -28.29 2.61
CA GLY A 422 5.62 -27.37 2.64
C GLY A 422 4.40 -27.98 1.90
N PRO A 423 3.21 -27.37 2.02
CA PRO A 423 2.02 -27.82 1.29
C PRO A 423 2.10 -27.55 -0.22
N ASP A 424 1.24 -28.23 -0.99
CA ASP A 424 1.13 -28.00 -2.43
C ASP A 424 0.48 -26.63 -2.75
N LEU A 425 0.59 -26.19 -4.01
CA LEU A 425 0.04 -24.90 -4.46
C LEU A 425 -1.49 -24.95 -4.60
N MET A 426 -2.14 -23.81 -4.34
CA MET A 426 -3.45 -23.52 -4.92
C MET A 426 -3.32 -23.27 -6.43
N PHE A 427 -3.20 -24.36 -7.19
CA PHE A 427 -3.11 -24.31 -8.64
C PHE A 427 -4.48 -24.09 -9.28
N ILE A 428 -4.59 -23.07 -10.13
CA ILE A 428 -5.83 -22.67 -10.81
C ILE A 428 -5.64 -22.71 -12.33
N ASN A 429 -6.54 -23.42 -13.02
CA ASN A 429 -6.56 -23.56 -14.48
C ASN A 429 -7.90 -23.14 -15.12
N ARG A 430 -8.82 -22.59 -14.32
CA ARG A 430 -10.14 -22.04 -14.67
C ARG A 430 -10.62 -21.16 -13.52
N ASP A 431 -11.76 -20.49 -13.64
CA ASP A 431 -12.31 -19.66 -12.55
C ASP A 431 -11.36 -18.51 -12.14
N TYR A 432 -10.68 -17.90 -13.11
CA TYR A 432 -9.73 -16.80 -12.85
C TYR A 432 -10.41 -15.48 -12.48
N TYR A 433 -11.61 -15.29 -13.01
CA TYR A 433 -12.28 -14.01 -13.02
C TYR A 433 -13.19 -13.85 -11.81
N ASP A 434 -13.35 -12.63 -11.34
CA ASP A 434 -14.48 -12.23 -10.50
C ASP A 434 -15.79 -12.19 -11.31
N PRO A 435 -16.95 -12.21 -10.63
CA PRO A 435 -18.18 -11.78 -11.25
C PRO A 435 -18.12 -10.27 -11.52
N ALA A 436 -18.81 -9.83 -12.57
CA ALA A 436 -18.99 -8.41 -12.83
C ALA A 436 -19.56 -7.71 -11.58
N GLN A 437 -19.08 -6.48 -11.34
CA GLN A 437 -19.65 -5.63 -10.29
C GLN A 437 -21.17 -5.49 -10.53
N PRO A 438 -22.00 -5.72 -9.51
CA PRO A 438 -23.44 -5.50 -9.63
C PRO A 438 -23.74 -4.01 -9.77
N ASN A 439 -24.86 -3.66 -10.38
CA ASN A 439 -25.30 -2.28 -10.45
C ASN A 439 -26.33 -2.02 -9.35
N MET A 440 -26.01 -1.11 -8.43
CA MET A 440 -26.97 -0.64 -7.44
C MET A 440 -28.01 0.26 -8.13
N LEU A 441 -29.27 -0.18 -8.19
CA LEU A 441 -30.36 0.59 -8.79
C LEU A 441 -30.94 1.62 -7.80
N THR A 442 -30.89 1.32 -6.50
CA THR A 442 -31.25 2.28 -5.45
C THR A 442 -30.15 3.33 -5.29
N THR A 443 -30.39 4.55 -5.80
CA THR A 443 -29.41 5.66 -5.73
C THR A 443 -29.60 6.59 -4.53
N ASN A 444 -30.83 6.66 -3.99
CA ASN A 444 -31.17 7.46 -2.82
C ASN A 444 -32.02 6.62 -1.86
N PRO A 445 -31.40 5.77 -1.02
CA PRO A 445 -32.13 4.94 -0.07
C PRO A 445 -32.89 5.81 0.93
N GLN A 446 -34.16 5.47 1.18
CA GLN A 446 -35.07 6.18 2.08
C GLN A 446 -35.89 5.18 2.88
N PHE A 447 -36.41 5.60 4.03
CA PHE A 447 -37.39 4.80 4.78
C PHE A 447 -38.71 4.75 4.01
N ASP A 448 -39.23 3.55 3.81
CA ASP A 448 -40.58 3.32 3.30
C ASP A 448 -41.64 3.43 4.41
N ALA A 449 -42.91 3.23 4.04
CA ALA A 449 -44.03 3.28 4.99
C ALA A 449 -44.01 2.15 6.04
N GLY A 450 -43.22 1.09 5.81
CA GLY A 450 -42.99 -0.01 6.74
C GLY A 450 -41.78 0.21 7.66
N ASP A 451 -41.19 1.40 7.63
CA ASP A 451 -39.95 1.75 8.35
C ASP A 451 -38.75 0.88 7.95
N SER A 452 -38.70 0.39 6.72
CA SER A 452 -37.51 -0.26 6.16
C SER A 452 -36.83 0.57 5.09
N ILE A 453 -35.56 0.27 4.84
CA ILE A 453 -34.83 0.81 3.69
C ILE A 453 -34.74 -0.29 2.63
N GLY A 454 -35.43 -0.09 1.51
CA GLY A 454 -35.40 -0.99 0.37
C GLY A 454 -34.21 -0.73 -0.55
N LEU A 455 -33.48 -1.80 -0.88
CA LEU A 455 -32.38 -1.82 -1.83
C LEU A 455 -32.74 -2.73 -3.00
N SER A 456 -32.38 -2.31 -4.21
CA SER A 456 -32.54 -3.09 -5.44
C SER A 456 -31.30 -2.95 -6.31
N TRP A 457 -30.98 -4.02 -7.05
CA TRP A 457 -29.80 -4.08 -7.90
C TRP A 457 -30.05 -4.97 -9.12
N ASP A 458 -29.26 -4.78 -10.17
CA ASP A 458 -29.10 -5.78 -11.22
C ASP A 458 -27.74 -6.47 -11.10
N ARG A 459 -27.70 -7.72 -11.55
CA ARG A 459 -26.52 -8.60 -11.45
C ARG A 459 -25.55 -8.44 -12.62
N ASN A 460 -25.76 -7.43 -13.47
CA ASN A 460 -24.94 -7.17 -14.65
C ASN A 460 -24.78 -8.39 -15.57
N GLY A 461 -25.86 -9.18 -15.72
CA GLY A 461 -25.88 -10.38 -16.56
C GLY A 461 -25.22 -11.63 -15.96
N GLU A 462 -24.70 -11.57 -14.72
CA GLU A 462 -24.06 -12.70 -14.07
C GLU A 462 -25.05 -13.80 -13.66
N VAL A 463 -24.62 -15.06 -13.82
CA VAL A 463 -25.37 -16.26 -13.42
C VAL A 463 -24.56 -17.11 -12.45
N GLY A 464 -25.25 -17.85 -11.57
CA GLY A 464 -24.59 -18.67 -10.55
C GLY A 464 -23.86 -17.84 -9.48
N THR A 465 -24.31 -16.60 -9.25
CA THR A 465 -23.80 -15.73 -8.19
C THR A 465 -24.79 -15.60 -7.03
N THR A 466 -24.29 -15.18 -5.87
CA THR A 466 -25.09 -14.64 -4.77
C THR A 466 -24.63 -13.21 -4.44
N VAL A 467 -25.46 -12.46 -3.72
CA VAL A 467 -25.17 -11.08 -3.31
C VAL A 467 -25.02 -10.97 -1.80
N ASN A 468 -23.96 -10.28 -1.38
CA ASN A 468 -23.76 -9.84 0.00
C ASN A 468 -24.09 -8.35 0.10
N VAL A 469 -24.77 -7.97 1.17
CA VAL A 469 -25.15 -6.58 1.47
C VAL A 469 -24.44 -6.13 2.73
N TYR A 470 -23.72 -5.01 2.64
CA TYR A 470 -23.04 -4.37 3.74
C TYR A 470 -23.73 -3.06 4.08
N ARG A 471 -23.71 -2.71 5.38
CA ARG A 471 -24.13 -1.40 5.88
C ARG A 471 -23.05 -0.85 6.81
N ASN A 472 -22.50 0.31 6.48
CA ASN A 472 -21.42 0.96 7.23
C ASN A 472 -20.25 -0.02 7.51
N GLY A 473 -19.90 -0.86 6.53
CA GLY A 473 -18.85 -1.86 6.66
C GLY A 473 -19.22 -3.15 7.43
N VAL A 474 -20.46 -3.30 7.89
CA VAL A 474 -20.93 -4.52 8.54
C VAL A 474 -21.73 -5.36 7.55
N LEU A 475 -21.38 -6.65 7.41
CA LEU A 475 -22.15 -7.60 6.62
C LEU A 475 -23.55 -7.79 7.23
N LEU A 476 -24.57 -7.31 6.53
CA LEU A 476 -25.95 -7.27 7.00
C LEU A 476 -26.77 -8.46 6.47
N ALA A 477 -26.50 -8.87 5.23
CA ALA A 477 -27.08 -10.05 4.62
C ALA A 477 -26.07 -10.70 3.68
N HIS A 478 -26.11 -12.02 3.55
CA HIS A 478 -25.19 -12.77 2.71
C HIS A 478 -25.93 -13.83 1.90
N ASP A 479 -25.27 -14.26 0.83
CA ASP A 479 -25.74 -15.33 -0.05
C ASP A 479 -27.14 -15.13 -0.64
N LEU A 480 -27.53 -13.87 -0.89
CA LEU A 480 -28.84 -13.54 -1.44
C LEU A 480 -28.95 -13.98 -2.91
N THR A 481 -30.04 -14.68 -3.25
CA THR A 481 -30.36 -15.12 -4.62
C THR A 481 -31.30 -14.18 -5.36
N GLY A 482 -31.98 -13.28 -4.63
CA GLY A 482 -32.82 -12.23 -5.20
C GLY A 482 -32.04 -11.03 -5.76
N ASP A 483 -32.79 -10.02 -6.20
CA ASP A 483 -32.33 -8.75 -6.77
C ASP A 483 -32.67 -7.54 -5.86
N SER A 484 -33.16 -7.82 -4.67
CA SER A 484 -33.55 -6.81 -3.69
C SER A 484 -33.38 -7.30 -2.26
N PHE A 485 -33.25 -6.34 -1.35
CA PHE A 485 -33.16 -6.56 0.09
C PHE A 485 -33.83 -5.40 0.84
N SER A 486 -34.49 -5.71 1.95
CA SER A 486 -35.11 -4.71 2.82
C SER A 486 -34.45 -4.71 4.19
N ASP A 487 -33.77 -3.61 4.54
CA ASP A 487 -33.17 -3.43 5.85
C ASP A 487 -34.21 -2.96 6.86
N THR A 488 -34.79 -3.91 7.58
CA THR A 488 -35.74 -3.64 8.67
C THR A 488 -35.06 -3.24 9.98
N THR A 489 -33.73 -3.39 10.08
CA THR A 489 -32.99 -3.10 11.32
C THR A 489 -32.62 -1.61 11.43
N ALA A 490 -32.56 -0.89 10.30
CA ALA A 490 -32.30 0.55 10.25
C ALA A 490 -33.29 1.39 11.07
N ARG A 491 -34.52 0.90 11.27
CA ARG A 491 -35.55 1.59 12.07
C ARG A 491 -35.16 1.84 13.53
N GLN A 492 -34.15 1.13 14.03
CA GLN A 492 -33.65 1.29 15.41
C GLN A 492 -33.08 2.68 15.66
N ASP A 493 -32.49 3.35 14.66
CA ASP A 493 -32.01 4.73 14.77
C ASP A 493 -32.10 5.50 13.44
N LYS A 494 -33.26 6.08 13.16
CA LYS A 494 -33.46 6.91 11.95
C LYS A 494 -32.68 8.23 11.96
N THR A 495 -31.96 8.55 13.04
CA THR A 495 -31.17 9.79 13.16
C THR A 495 -29.74 9.62 12.65
N GLN A 496 -29.38 8.42 12.23
CA GLN A 496 -28.04 8.04 11.76
C GLN A 496 -27.99 7.90 10.23
N GLN A 497 -26.81 8.14 9.66
CA GLN A 497 -26.52 7.81 8.27
C GLN A 497 -26.31 6.30 8.09
N TYR A 498 -26.87 5.74 7.03
CA TYR A 498 -26.66 4.33 6.64
C TYR A 498 -26.15 4.25 5.21
N CYS A 499 -24.87 3.91 5.05
CA CYS A 499 -24.25 3.69 3.75
C CYS A 499 -24.23 2.21 3.40
N TYR A 500 -24.75 1.87 2.22
CA TYR A 500 -24.87 0.51 1.74
C TYR A 500 -23.97 0.27 0.55
N THR A 501 -23.31 -0.89 0.56
CA THR A 501 -22.56 -1.45 -0.57
C THR A 501 -22.96 -2.90 -0.77
N ILE A 502 -22.82 -3.38 -2.01
CA ILE A 502 -23.04 -4.78 -2.34
C ILE A 502 -21.89 -5.32 -3.18
N GLU A 503 -21.70 -6.63 -3.10
CA GLU A 503 -20.78 -7.41 -3.93
C GLU A 503 -21.47 -8.69 -4.41
N GLN A 504 -21.03 -9.20 -5.56
CA GLN A 504 -21.45 -10.51 -6.06
C GLN A 504 -20.36 -11.54 -5.81
N LYS A 505 -20.76 -12.77 -5.51
CA LYS A 505 -19.88 -13.91 -5.29
C LYS A 505 -20.32 -15.08 -6.14
N TYR A 506 -19.40 -15.71 -6.87
CA TYR A 506 -19.72 -16.96 -7.57
C TYR A 506 -20.04 -18.10 -6.60
N THR A 507 -20.87 -19.04 -7.02
CA THR A 507 -21.20 -20.26 -6.26
C THR A 507 -20.86 -21.51 -7.06
N GLY A 508 -20.55 -22.61 -6.36
CA GLY A 508 -20.29 -23.91 -6.98
C GLY A 508 -19.03 -23.99 -7.84
N ARG A 509 -18.13 -23.00 -7.80
CA ARG A 509 -16.85 -23.00 -8.52
C ARG A 509 -15.72 -23.57 -7.66
N LYS A 510 -14.58 -23.86 -8.28
CA LYS A 510 -13.37 -24.26 -7.51
C LYS A 510 -12.94 -23.13 -6.58
N VAL A 511 -13.04 -21.89 -7.08
CA VAL A 511 -12.82 -20.66 -6.31
C VAL A 511 -14.03 -19.77 -6.52
N ASN A 512 -14.70 -19.44 -5.43
CA ASN A 512 -15.87 -18.57 -5.41
C ASN A 512 -15.40 -17.12 -5.30
N ASN A 513 -14.82 -16.60 -6.39
CA ASN A 513 -14.34 -15.23 -6.48
C ASN A 513 -15.47 -14.21 -6.24
N VAL A 514 -15.08 -13.03 -5.74
CA VAL A 514 -15.98 -11.94 -5.35
C VAL A 514 -15.67 -10.71 -6.21
N SER A 515 -16.71 -9.99 -6.63
CA SER A 515 -16.58 -8.76 -7.40
C SER A 515 -15.96 -7.63 -6.58
N GLN A 516 -15.58 -6.54 -7.24
CA GLN A 516 -15.47 -5.25 -6.56
C GLN A 516 -16.82 -4.85 -5.93
N ARG A 517 -16.78 -4.05 -4.85
CA ARG A 517 -17.99 -3.50 -4.20
C ARG A 517 -18.57 -2.33 -4.98
N THR A 518 -19.89 -2.14 -4.96
CA THR A 518 -20.54 -0.97 -5.54
C THR A 518 -20.11 0.34 -4.89
N GLN A 519 -20.36 1.45 -5.57
CA GLN A 519 -20.24 2.77 -4.93
C GLN A 519 -21.20 2.82 -3.74
N PRO A 520 -20.77 3.32 -2.56
CA PRO A 520 -21.66 3.47 -1.42
C PRO A 520 -22.86 4.37 -1.74
N VAL A 521 -24.07 3.90 -1.45
CA VAL A 521 -25.30 4.72 -1.47
C VAL A 521 -25.79 4.90 -0.05
N CYS A 522 -26.02 6.14 0.38
CA CYS A 522 -26.27 6.43 1.78
C CYS A 522 -27.65 7.02 2.02
N TYR A 523 -28.36 6.46 2.99
CA TYR A 523 -29.51 7.14 3.59
C TYR A 523 -28.94 8.26 4.46
N VAL A 524 -29.40 9.47 4.18
CA VAL A 524 -29.03 10.67 4.92
C VAL A 524 -30.29 11.21 5.61
N PRO A 525 -30.33 11.26 6.96
CA PRO A 525 -31.48 11.82 7.67
C PRO A 525 -31.77 13.25 7.23
N GLN A 526 -33.05 13.60 7.09
CA GLN A 526 -33.44 14.95 6.69
C GLN A 526 -32.90 15.99 7.71
N GLY A 527 -32.33 17.09 7.19
CA GLY A 527 -31.78 18.16 8.03
C GLY A 527 -30.47 17.80 8.75
N SER A 528 -29.86 16.65 8.45
CA SER A 528 -28.57 16.23 9.02
C SER A 528 -27.34 16.72 8.24
N THR A 529 -27.58 17.32 7.08
CA THR A 529 -26.57 17.98 6.23
C THR A 529 -26.66 19.48 6.39
N VAL A 530 -25.51 20.13 6.56
CA VAL A 530 -25.37 21.59 6.51
C VAL A 530 -24.25 21.92 5.55
N THR A 531 -24.54 22.78 4.57
CA THR A 531 -23.53 23.32 3.66
C THR A 531 -23.36 24.80 3.96
N ILE A 532 -22.12 25.20 4.26
CA ILE A 532 -21.73 26.61 4.42
C ILE A 532 -21.07 27.02 3.12
N ASN A 533 -21.77 27.80 2.31
CA ASN A 533 -21.28 28.25 1.00
C ASN A 533 -20.31 29.42 1.18
N VAL A 534 -19.41 29.61 0.22
CA VAL A 534 -18.48 30.76 0.22
C VAL A 534 -19.16 32.13 0.20
N SER A 535 -20.43 32.19 -0.20
CA SER A 535 -21.25 33.42 -0.20
C SER A 535 -21.92 33.71 1.13
N ASP A 536 -21.91 32.76 2.07
CA ASP A 536 -22.61 32.91 3.35
C ASP A 536 -21.82 33.85 4.27
N THR A 537 -22.52 34.67 5.06
CA THR A 537 -21.88 35.58 6.03
C THR A 537 -21.11 34.83 7.12
N ALA A 538 -21.45 33.57 7.36
CA ALA A 538 -20.74 32.68 8.26
C ALA A 538 -19.37 32.23 7.72
N PHE A 539 -19.08 32.47 6.43
CA PHE A 539 -17.85 32.09 5.75
C PHE A 539 -16.99 33.33 5.51
N THR A 540 -15.76 33.32 6.01
CA THR A 540 -14.82 34.44 5.89
C THR A 540 -13.42 33.97 5.54
N THR A 541 -12.61 34.85 4.96
CA THR A 541 -11.18 34.61 4.77
C THR A 541 -10.37 35.71 5.45
N ASN A 542 -9.19 35.37 5.95
CA ASN A 542 -8.30 36.32 6.63
C ASN A 542 -7.60 37.29 5.67
N ASP A 543 -7.55 36.96 4.38
CA ASP A 543 -6.88 37.71 3.32
C ASP A 543 -7.83 38.59 2.50
N GLY A 544 -9.13 38.56 2.81
CA GLY A 544 -10.16 39.34 2.11
C GLY A 544 -10.57 38.80 0.74
N SER A 545 -10.11 37.60 0.35
CA SER A 545 -10.55 36.88 -0.85
C SER A 545 -12.08 36.88 -1.00
N LYS A 546 -12.57 37.19 -2.20
CA LYS A 546 -14.00 37.32 -2.49
C LYS A 546 -14.47 36.19 -3.42
N PRO A 547 -15.64 35.59 -3.14
CA PRO A 547 -16.20 34.56 -4.00
C PRO A 547 -16.64 35.17 -5.33
N ASN A 548 -16.41 34.43 -6.42
CA ASN A 548 -16.87 34.78 -7.75
C ASN A 548 -17.53 33.57 -8.42
N MET A 549 -18.32 33.81 -9.46
CA MET A 549 -18.85 32.73 -10.28
C MET A 549 -17.72 32.18 -11.15
N ASN A 550 -17.31 30.93 -10.92
CA ASN A 550 -16.29 30.26 -11.70
C ASN A 550 -16.73 28.82 -12.00
N TYR A 551 -16.56 28.38 -13.25
CA TYR A 551 -16.94 27.03 -13.69
C TYR A 551 -18.36 26.60 -13.24
N GLY A 552 -19.33 27.53 -13.34
CA GLY A 552 -20.73 27.31 -12.99
C GLY A 552 -21.06 27.27 -11.49
N ARG A 553 -20.11 27.60 -10.60
CA ARG A 553 -20.33 27.62 -9.15
C ARG A 553 -19.71 28.86 -8.49
N MET A 554 -20.39 29.42 -7.50
CA MET A 554 -19.78 30.44 -6.63
C MET A 554 -18.63 29.81 -5.85
N SER A 555 -17.42 30.35 -5.99
CA SER A 555 -16.21 29.78 -5.39
C SER A 555 -15.15 30.84 -5.10
N LEU A 556 -14.22 30.51 -4.19
CA LEU A 556 -12.91 31.13 -4.11
C LEU A 556 -12.01 30.45 -5.13
N SER A 557 -11.53 31.20 -6.12
CA SER A 557 -10.67 30.66 -7.18
C SER A 557 -9.19 30.63 -6.76
N ASP A 558 -8.46 29.59 -7.14
CA ASP A 558 -7.00 29.46 -6.90
C ASP A 558 -6.61 29.73 -5.41
N TRP A 559 -7.39 29.17 -4.47
CA TRP A 559 -7.28 29.47 -3.05
C TRP A 559 -6.37 28.48 -2.31
N GLY A 560 -5.63 28.96 -1.31
CA GLY A 560 -5.00 28.12 -0.30
C GLY A 560 -3.49 28.25 -0.16
N ALA A 561 -2.91 29.39 -0.55
CA ALA A 561 -1.50 29.70 -0.32
C ALA A 561 -1.16 29.78 1.19
N PRO A 562 0.11 29.59 1.59
CA PRO A 562 0.53 29.76 2.97
C PRO A 562 0.15 31.13 3.52
N GLY A 563 -0.37 31.12 4.75
CA GLY A 563 -0.90 32.31 5.40
C GLY A 563 -2.36 32.64 5.06
N GLN A 564 -2.93 32.07 3.98
CA GLN A 564 -4.38 32.14 3.75
C GLN A 564 -5.11 31.15 4.64
N ALA A 565 -6.25 31.58 5.18
CA ALA A 565 -7.14 30.77 6.00
C ALA A 565 -8.61 31.12 5.73
N ILE A 566 -9.44 30.09 5.66
CA ILE A 566 -10.90 30.20 5.69
C ILE A 566 -11.35 29.99 7.13
N THR A 567 -12.34 30.75 7.57
CA THR A 567 -13.08 30.51 8.81
C THR A 567 -14.56 30.43 8.51
N ALA A 568 -15.20 29.34 8.93
CA ALA A 568 -16.63 29.13 8.82
C ALA A 568 -17.26 28.90 10.19
N SER A 569 -18.33 29.63 10.51
CA SER A 569 -19.10 29.45 11.75
C SER A 569 -20.24 28.46 11.57
N PHE A 570 -20.39 27.54 12.51
CA PHE A 570 -21.38 26.48 12.47
C PHE A 570 -22.04 26.29 13.84
N LYS A 571 -23.36 26.10 13.86
CA LYS A 571 -24.08 25.67 15.06
C LYS A 571 -24.62 24.26 14.86
N ALA A 572 -24.24 23.33 15.73
CA ALA A 572 -24.64 21.94 15.59
C ALA A 572 -26.13 21.73 15.96
N ALA A 573 -26.91 21.18 15.02
CA ALA A 573 -28.33 20.95 15.22
C ALA A 573 -28.65 19.77 16.18
N SER A 574 -27.70 18.85 16.35
CA SER A 574 -27.86 17.66 17.18
C SER A 574 -26.51 17.19 17.73
N ASP A 575 -26.54 16.38 18.80
CA ASP A 575 -25.36 15.65 19.24
C ASP A 575 -24.98 14.59 18.22
N GLY A 576 -23.68 14.39 18.00
CA GLY A 576 -23.22 13.26 17.20
C GLY A 576 -21.85 13.43 16.57
N LYS A 577 -21.49 12.43 15.76
CA LYS A 577 -20.32 12.48 14.89
C LYS A 577 -20.71 13.22 13.61
N TYR A 578 -19.92 14.20 13.22
CA TYR A 578 -20.05 14.95 11.98
C TYR A 578 -18.81 14.72 11.13
N SER A 579 -19.03 14.34 9.88
CA SER A 579 -18.02 14.38 8.84
C SER A 579 -17.99 15.77 8.21
N ILE A 580 -16.81 16.34 8.08
CA ILE A 580 -16.56 17.67 7.55
C ILE A 580 -15.73 17.49 6.27
N ARG A 581 -16.23 18.03 5.17
CA ARG A 581 -15.59 17.98 3.85
C ARG A 581 -15.57 19.36 3.21
N VAL A 582 -14.57 19.58 2.37
CA VAL A 582 -14.40 20.81 1.60
C VAL A 582 -14.92 20.57 0.18
N ASN A 583 -15.81 21.42 -0.30
CA ASN A 583 -16.40 21.32 -1.63
C ASN A 583 -15.49 22.03 -2.61
N TYR A 584 -14.92 21.30 -3.58
CA TYR A 584 -13.78 21.80 -4.33
C TYR A 584 -13.78 21.44 -5.81
N GLY A 585 -12.96 22.16 -6.58
CA GLY A 585 -12.50 21.78 -7.91
C GLY A 585 -10.97 21.88 -7.96
N ASN A 586 -10.31 20.91 -8.62
CA ASN A 586 -8.86 20.87 -8.77
C ASN A 586 -8.50 20.25 -10.13
N LYS A 587 -8.04 21.05 -11.10
CA LYS A 587 -7.52 20.53 -12.39
C LYS A 587 -6.13 21.11 -12.69
N TYR A 588 -5.24 21.16 -11.70
CA TYR A 588 -3.84 21.58 -11.95
C TYR A 588 -3.00 20.51 -12.65
N SER A 589 -3.34 19.23 -12.48
CA SER A 589 -2.72 18.11 -13.21
C SER A 589 -3.79 17.15 -13.73
N ASP A 590 -3.38 16.13 -14.47
CA ASP A 590 -4.23 14.99 -14.77
C ASP A 590 -4.28 14.05 -13.56
N ILE A 591 -5.34 13.26 -13.46
CA ILE A 591 -5.54 12.33 -12.34
C ILE A 591 -4.45 11.25 -12.32
N THR A 592 -3.80 10.96 -13.45
CA THR A 592 -2.65 10.04 -13.54
C THR A 592 -1.31 10.70 -13.24
N SER A 593 -1.25 12.02 -13.00
CA SER A 593 0.02 12.74 -12.99
C SER A 593 0.15 13.86 -11.95
N GLY A 594 1.40 14.29 -11.72
CA GLY A 594 1.73 15.52 -11.00
C GLY A 594 1.89 15.37 -9.48
N THR A 595 2.15 16.51 -8.84
CA THR A 595 2.44 16.67 -7.39
C THR A 595 1.53 17.72 -6.75
N THR A 596 0.34 17.90 -7.34
CA THR A 596 -0.58 19.03 -7.14
C THR A 596 -1.88 18.65 -6.44
N ALA A 597 -1.92 17.50 -5.77
CA ALA A 597 -3.01 17.20 -4.84
C ALA A 597 -3.10 18.30 -3.78
N THR A 598 -4.28 18.85 -3.56
CA THR A 598 -4.42 19.98 -2.63
C THR A 598 -4.62 19.45 -1.23
N VAL A 599 -3.77 19.87 -0.31
CA VAL A 599 -3.69 19.35 1.05
C VAL A 599 -3.85 20.51 2.01
N LYS A 600 -4.84 20.39 2.89
CA LYS A 600 -5.20 21.44 3.86
C LYS A 600 -5.41 20.86 5.23
N ARG A 601 -5.13 21.66 6.26
CA ARG A 601 -5.49 21.34 7.63
C ARG A 601 -6.86 21.92 7.93
N ILE A 602 -7.73 21.10 8.52
CA ILE A 602 -8.97 21.56 9.14
C ILE A 602 -8.80 21.50 10.66
N SER A 603 -9.22 22.56 11.35
CA SER A 603 -9.38 22.60 12.80
C SER A 603 -10.79 23.04 13.16
N VAL A 604 -11.41 22.34 14.10
CA VAL A 604 -12.76 22.63 14.61
C VAL A 604 -12.63 23.03 16.06
N LYS A 605 -13.03 24.26 16.37
CA LYS A 605 -12.92 24.85 17.71
C LYS A 605 -14.31 25.11 18.27
N ASP A 606 -14.55 24.68 19.50
CA ASP A 606 -15.72 25.09 20.27
C ASP A 606 -15.50 26.53 20.74
N THR A 607 -16.37 27.45 20.33
CA THR A 607 -16.19 28.88 20.60
C THR A 607 -16.58 29.27 22.03
N ALA A 608 -17.31 28.42 22.75
CA ALA A 608 -17.67 28.69 24.13
C ALA A 608 -16.52 28.34 25.09
N THR A 609 -15.79 27.26 24.82
CA THR A 609 -14.69 26.77 25.67
C THR A 609 -13.31 27.13 25.18
N ASP A 610 -13.20 27.69 23.97
CA ASP A 610 -11.95 27.99 23.29
C ASP A 610 -11.09 26.74 22.98
N SER A 611 -11.68 25.53 22.99
CA SER A 611 -10.95 24.27 22.80
C SER A 611 -11.09 23.72 21.37
N VAL A 612 -10.00 23.21 20.80
CA VAL A 612 -10.03 22.42 19.55
C VAL A 612 -10.63 21.04 19.82
N VAL A 613 -11.76 20.72 19.20
CA VAL A 613 -12.49 19.46 19.37
C VAL A 613 -12.19 18.43 18.28
N ALA A 614 -11.68 18.88 17.14
CA ALA A 614 -11.17 18.00 16.08
C ALA A 614 -10.13 18.75 15.24
N GLN A 615 -9.11 18.04 14.76
CA GLN A 615 -8.13 18.57 13.82
C GLN A 615 -7.61 17.43 12.94
N GLY A 616 -7.41 17.70 11.66
CA GLY A 616 -6.81 16.73 10.75
C GLY A 616 -6.45 17.34 9.41
N ILE A 617 -5.88 16.52 8.54
CA ILE A 617 -5.54 16.89 7.17
C ILE A 617 -6.60 16.34 6.24
N VAL A 618 -7.07 17.17 5.32
CA VAL A 618 -7.95 16.77 4.23
C VAL A 618 -7.25 16.92 2.90
N VAL A 619 -7.66 16.07 1.96
CA VAL A 619 -7.06 15.96 0.64
C VAL A 619 -8.13 16.23 -0.40
N MET A 620 -7.76 17.02 -1.39
CA MET A 620 -8.56 17.41 -2.54
C MET A 620 -7.80 16.99 -3.80
N PRO A 621 -7.89 15.71 -4.21
CA PRO A 621 -7.20 15.18 -5.37
C PRO A 621 -7.59 15.88 -6.68
N GLY A 622 -6.76 15.74 -7.71
CA GLY A 622 -7.09 16.15 -9.08
C GLY A 622 -8.42 15.59 -9.57
N ARG A 623 -9.15 16.39 -10.35
CA ARG A 623 -10.44 16.12 -10.98
C ARG A 623 -10.27 16.04 -12.50
N THR A 624 -11.30 15.60 -13.22
CA THR A 624 -11.23 15.43 -14.68
C THR A 624 -11.29 16.75 -15.43
N SER A 625 -11.96 17.76 -14.87
CA SER A 625 -12.04 19.11 -15.43
C SER A 625 -12.28 20.14 -14.32
N TRP A 626 -12.17 21.43 -14.64
CA TRP A 626 -12.54 22.50 -13.69
C TRP A 626 -14.05 22.61 -13.45
N ASN A 627 -14.89 22.05 -14.33
CA ASN A 627 -16.34 21.96 -14.15
C ASN A 627 -16.74 20.75 -13.30
N ASP A 628 -15.78 19.86 -13.00
CA ASP A 628 -15.99 18.63 -12.25
C ASP A 628 -15.72 18.89 -10.76
N TRP A 629 -16.79 19.12 -10.00
CA TRP A 629 -16.74 19.45 -8.57
C TRP A 629 -16.87 18.19 -7.71
N GLY A 630 -16.11 18.13 -6.61
CA GLY A 630 -16.14 17.03 -5.65
C GLY A 630 -16.09 17.52 -4.20
N GLU A 631 -16.00 16.56 -3.27
CA GLU A 631 -15.79 16.79 -1.85
C GLU A 631 -14.45 16.18 -1.43
N SER A 632 -13.72 16.83 -0.52
CA SER A 632 -12.45 16.32 -0.01
C SER A 632 -12.60 15.00 0.76
N THR A 633 -11.47 14.38 1.12
CA THR A 633 -11.47 13.40 2.22
C THR A 633 -12.06 14.02 3.49
N LEU A 634 -12.57 13.18 4.39
CA LEU A 634 -13.34 13.65 5.54
C LEU A 634 -12.49 13.85 6.79
N LEU A 635 -12.82 14.90 7.55
CA LEU A 635 -12.45 15.03 8.96
C LEU A 635 -13.69 14.72 9.81
N ASN A 636 -13.53 13.81 10.75
CA ASN A 636 -14.57 13.44 11.68
C ASN A 636 -14.46 14.23 13.01
N ALA A 637 -15.56 14.82 13.47
CA ALA A 637 -15.65 15.57 14.73
C ALA A 637 -16.86 15.13 15.56
N LYS A 638 -16.70 15.00 16.88
CA LYS A 638 -17.83 14.78 17.79
C LYS A 638 -18.33 16.13 18.29
N LEU A 639 -19.54 16.51 17.90
CA LEU A 639 -20.13 17.82 18.19
C LEU A 639 -21.35 17.67 19.11
N LYS A 640 -21.61 18.71 19.89
CA LYS A 640 -22.72 18.78 20.85
C LYS A 640 -23.85 19.62 20.29
N LYS A 641 -25.09 19.20 20.53
CA LYS A 641 -26.28 19.95 20.15
C LYS A 641 -26.18 21.37 20.71
N ASP A 642 -26.57 22.33 19.88
CA ASP A 642 -26.54 23.77 20.17
C ASP A 642 -25.14 24.37 20.42
N GLY A 643 -24.08 23.57 20.32
CA GLY A 643 -22.70 24.05 20.36
C GLY A 643 -22.37 24.96 19.18
N ASN A 644 -21.60 26.02 19.45
CA ASN A 644 -21.11 26.95 18.44
C ASN A 644 -19.66 26.61 18.11
N TYR A 645 -19.39 26.40 16.83
CA TYR A 645 -18.11 25.92 16.34
C TYR A 645 -17.54 26.86 15.28
N SER A 646 -16.23 27.04 15.33
CA SER A 646 -15.44 27.69 14.28
C SER A 646 -14.61 26.64 13.56
N ILE A 647 -14.82 26.51 12.26
CA ILE A 647 -14.06 25.63 11.38
C ILE A 647 -13.02 26.49 10.66
N THR A 648 -11.74 26.20 10.87
CA THR A 648 -10.64 26.87 10.18
C THR A 648 -9.99 25.91 9.18
N ILE A 649 -9.88 26.34 7.93
CA ILE A 649 -9.11 25.65 6.89
C ILE A 649 -7.85 26.47 6.62
N SER A 650 -6.68 25.84 6.78
CA SER A 650 -5.38 26.47 6.54
C SER A 650 -4.46 25.57 5.73
N ASP A 651 -3.34 26.14 5.31
CA ASP A 651 -2.32 25.39 4.59
C ASP A 651 -1.68 24.26 5.43
N TYR A 652 -1.20 23.22 4.74
CA TYR A 652 -0.29 22.21 5.29
C TYR A 652 0.98 22.16 4.44
N TYR A 653 1.09 21.23 3.51
CA TYR A 653 1.99 21.25 2.35
C TYR A 653 1.58 20.12 1.40
N ASN A 654 2.15 20.08 0.19
CA ASN A 654 2.14 18.91 -0.68
C ASN A 654 3.52 18.73 -1.34
N MET A 655 3.69 17.74 -2.22
CA MET A 655 4.98 17.45 -2.83
C MET A 655 5.54 18.60 -3.69
N SER A 656 4.69 19.48 -4.24
CA SER A 656 5.16 20.64 -5.02
C SER A 656 5.96 21.67 -4.19
N TYR A 657 5.95 21.55 -2.86
CA TYR A 657 6.72 22.43 -1.95
C TYR A 657 8.19 22.00 -1.83
N LEU A 658 8.55 20.82 -2.35
CA LEU A 658 9.90 20.29 -2.23
C LEU A 658 10.83 20.86 -3.32
N THR A 659 12.10 21.10 -2.95
CA THR A 659 13.14 21.63 -3.84
C THR A 659 13.30 20.79 -5.10
N LEU A 660 13.27 19.46 -4.97
CA LEU A 660 13.43 18.56 -6.12
C LEU A 660 12.37 18.80 -7.21
N ASN A 661 11.13 19.08 -6.80
CA ASN A 661 10.06 19.35 -7.75
C ASN A 661 10.15 20.77 -8.32
N THR A 662 10.58 21.73 -7.49
CA THR A 662 10.85 23.10 -7.96
C THR A 662 11.97 23.11 -9.01
N ASP A 663 13.07 22.40 -8.77
CA ASP A 663 14.22 22.28 -9.67
C ASP A 663 13.86 21.54 -10.98
N ALA A 664 12.90 20.61 -10.92
CA ALA A 664 12.33 19.98 -12.11
C ALA A 664 11.36 20.89 -12.89
N GLY A 665 11.19 22.15 -12.47
CA GLY A 665 10.35 23.14 -13.14
C GLY A 665 8.88 23.09 -12.75
N TYR A 666 8.49 22.28 -11.76
CA TYR A 666 7.11 22.28 -11.26
C TYR A 666 6.85 23.51 -10.40
N GLN A 667 5.74 24.19 -10.66
CA GLN A 667 5.28 25.28 -9.81
C GLN A 667 4.81 24.74 -8.46
N SER A 668 5.10 25.46 -7.38
CA SER A 668 4.57 25.16 -6.04
C SER A 668 3.06 25.43 -5.98
N ILE A 669 2.27 24.41 -6.27
CA ILE A 669 0.81 24.45 -6.37
C ILE A 669 0.22 23.55 -5.29
N ASN A 670 -0.29 24.18 -4.24
CA ASN A 670 -1.14 23.55 -3.23
C ASN A 670 -2.41 24.40 -3.06
N LYS A 671 -3.19 24.53 -4.13
CA LYS A 671 -4.38 25.40 -4.18
C LYS A 671 -5.55 24.67 -4.80
N ALA A 672 -6.77 25.14 -4.59
CA ALA A 672 -7.97 24.60 -5.23
C ALA A 672 -9.03 25.69 -5.36
N ASN A 673 -10.03 25.46 -6.21
CA ASN A 673 -11.25 26.25 -6.16
C ASN A 673 -12.11 25.73 -5.01
N ILE A 674 -12.52 26.59 -4.07
CA ILE A 674 -13.33 26.19 -2.91
C ILE A 674 -14.72 26.79 -3.06
N SER A 675 -15.77 25.98 -2.97
CA SER A 675 -17.18 26.42 -3.08
C SER A 675 -17.93 26.43 -1.75
N GLY A 676 -17.42 25.72 -0.75
CA GLY A 676 -18.01 25.70 0.58
C GLY A 676 -17.49 24.55 1.43
N ILE A 677 -18.15 24.33 2.56
CA ILE A 677 -17.88 23.24 3.50
C ILE A 677 -19.18 22.48 3.72
N THR A 678 -19.15 21.16 3.54
CA THR A 678 -20.26 20.27 3.87
C THR A 678 -20.00 19.62 5.23
N LEU A 679 -20.95 19.77 6.15
CA LEU A 679 -21.03 19.01 7.38
C LEU A 679 -22.18 18.02 7.26
N GLN A 680 -21.89 16.75 7.53
CA GLN A 680 -22.88 15.69 7.49
C GLN A 680 -22.81 14.91 8.80
N ARG A 681 -23.93 14.79 9.52
CA ARG A 681 -23.99 13.86 10.65
C ARG A 681 -23.86 12.43 10.12
N VAL A 682 -22.97 11.67 10.73
CA VAL A 682 -22.63 10.31 10.32
C VAL A 682 -22.84 9.32 11.45
N SER A 683 -22.81 8.05 11.06
CA SER A 683 -22.71 6.92 11.97
C SER A 683 -21.56 7.05 12.96
N SER A 684 -21.73 6.55 14.19
CA SER A 684 -20.61 6.42 15.13
C SER A 684 -19.59 5.34 14.74
N ALA A 685 -20.00 4.40 13.87
CA ALA A 685 -19.16 3.31 13.35
C ALA A 685 -18.35 3.71 12.09
N GLN A 686 -18.81 4.75 11.40
CA GLN A 686 -17.99 5.51 10.45
C GLN A 686 -17.05 6.42 11.22
#